data_AF-A0A094AZE1-F1
#
_entry.id   AF-A0A094AZE1-F1
#
_cell.length_a   1.000
_cell.length_b   1.000
_cell.length_c   1.000
_cell.angle_alpha   90.00
_cell.angle_beta   90.00
_cell.angle_gamma   90.00
#
_symmetry.space_group_name_H-M   'P 1'
#
loop_
_entity.id
_entity.type
_entity.pdbx_description
1 polymer ?
#
loop_
_entity_poly.entity_id
_entity_poly.type
_entity_poly.pdbx_seq_one_letter_code
_entity_poly.pdbx_strand_id
1 'polypeptide(L)'
;MDISEIHSAGRCLVDRSLNEPPLEVKWSEENYIYLSNGEQIFDATCGAAVACLGHGNQEVIRAITDQLQKNAYSNSQVFTTRAASDLAEEIILGTGNLMSRVYICSSGSEATDAAMKMSRQYFIELSPPQPQRTKYITRQHSYHGNTIGALSVSGHVGRREHYAPILTTNVSFVSACNPYRQRLPYESDAAFVTRKAIELDDEFQRLDPDTVIAFVCEPISGATLGCIPYVRGYLSAMKAVCRKYGALFILDETMCGMGRSGNLHAWQGEHVDGDIGKDCLPDLQMIGKGLGGGYQPIAGVIVGKEVVAVVGSGTGGFLHGQTYQAHPVACAASLAVQRIIRWEGLLLNVQKQGLYLSQLLQNKLGSHRNVGDIRGEGLFWGIEFVENKETKVPFRKALNVANTISEIALEFFKITLYPSQGTSNGVDGDHVIVAPAYNITGADVDHIVHQLVSAVDAFFRRQAWESELGGLLGNEPEGLEPESMSMDSNRREVQQIQGALRNSKEAQEAISTLMDGPLHWSLNNPTLSCIIFRVAATYRMLIEDKSTADSMVPRCDSEWAMNVIKDVSKTAAFSACDELSETIPLTNLPEAICDAFGSLISLTLLATENKRLSIKKSEMLGVLEKSEWLDAEQESHALWHEYEEIITELDIDNQTNKLNQLHQLITDGVKKIHNQEKQLDALKEALRCATQHLPVPTKSFLFERKQAQFMASQIKVLEERHTVQKHLQDIRKEKHDRLELRLKKSEKLTKMQQALCLCQGVMDDNGNFKQPRKGSDCSTNSE
;
A
#
# COMPACT_ATOMS: atom_id res chain seq x y z
N MET A 1 9.04 30.11 27.99
CA MET A 1 7.70 29.73 27.52
C MET A 1 7.83 28.40 26.82
N ASP A 2 7.14 27.42 27.35
CA ASP A 2 7.26 26.02 26.97
C ASP A 2 6.56 25.78 25.62
N ILE A 3 7.20 25.08 24.70
CA ILE A 3 6.65 24.82 23.35
C ILE A 3 5.44 23.85 23.45
N SER A 4 5.30 23.16 24.58
CA SER A 4 4.13 22.34 24.92
C SER A 4 2.84 23.15 25.09
N GLU A 5 2.92 24.42 25.52
CA GLU A 5 1.75 25.29 25.71
C GLU A 5 1.24 25.90 24.40
N ILE A 6 2.08 25.97 23.36
CA ILE A 6 1.71 26.58 22.07
C ILE A 6 0.89 25.61 21.21
N HIS A 7 1.06 24.30 21.37
CA HIS A 7 0.29 23.30 20.60
C HIS A 7 -1.07 22.93 21.22
N SER A 8 -1.32 23.27 22.49
CA SER A 8 -2.61 23.04 23.16
C SER A 8 -3.58 24.21 23.07
N ALA A 9 -3.14 25.39 22.62
CA ALA A 9 -3.98 26.57 22.52
C ALA A 9 -4.88 26.49 21.26
N GLY A 10 -6.10 25.94 21.42
CA GLY A 10 -7.17 26.11 20.44
C GLY A 10 -7.79 24.85 19.82
N ARG A 11 -7.46 23.65 20.29
CA ARG A 11 -8.16 22.44 19.84
C ARG A 11 -9.44 22.21 20.63
N CYS A 12 -10.58 22.15 19.92
CA CYS A 12 -11.90 21.91 20.51
C CYS A 12 -12.43 20.48 20.29
N LEU A 13 -11.73 19.64 19.53
CA LEU A 13 -12.08 18.24 19.29
C LEU A 13 -11.42 17.32 20.33
N VAL A 14 -12.16 16.31 20.78
CA VAL A 14 -11.61 15.21 21.60
C VAL A 14 -10.94 14.21 20.68
N ASP A 15 -9.65 14.44 20.41
CA ASP A 15 -8.82 13.55 19.60
C ASP A 15 -8.60 12.19 20.29
N ARG A 16 -8.24 11.15 19.51
CA ARG A 16 -7.94 9.82 20.07
C ARG A 16 -6.78 9.84 21.07
N SER A 17 -5.81 10.73 20.87
CA SER A 17 -4.78 11.07 21.83
C SER A 17 -4.97 12.53 22.24
N LEU A 18 -4.99 12.79 23.54
CA LEU A 18 -5.03 14.16 24.08
C LEU A 18 -3.63 14.77 24.21
N ASN A 19 -2.58 13.94 24.05
CA ASN A 19 -1.18 14.35 24.24
C ASN A 19 -0.45 14.54 22.91
N GLU A 20 -0.93 13.89 21.84
CA GLU A 20 -0.30 13.91 20.54
C GLU A 20 -1.29 14.39 19.49
N PRO A 21 -0.97 15.47 18.74
CA PRO A 21 -1.86 15.95 17.70
C PRO A 21 -1.93 14.93 16.55
N PRO A 22 -3.13 14.56 16.05
CA PRO A 22 -3.24 13.85 14.78
C PRO A 22 -2.63 14.65 13.62
N LEU A 23 -2.17 13.92 12.61
CA LEU A 23 -1.78 14.49 11.31
C LEU A 23 -3.01 15.08 10.62
N GLU A 24 -2.89 16.32 10.14
CA GLU A 24 -3.96 17.00 9.43
C GLU A 24 -3.94 16.62 7.94
N VAL A 25 -5.07 16.10 7.45
CA VAL A 25 -5.29 15.80 6.03
C VAL A 25 -5.82 17.05 5.34
N LYS A 26 -5.16 17.48 4.26
CA LYS A 26 -5.59 18.61 3.43
C LYS A 26 -6.57 18.18 2.34
N TRP A 27 -6.29 17.07 1.65
CA TRP A 27 -7.14 16.46 0.64
C TRP A 27 -6.69 15.02 0.33
N SER A 28 -7.44 14.30 -0.50
CA SER A 28 -7.18 12.91 -0.87
C SER A 28 -7.70 12.62 -2.27
N GLU A 29 -7.02 11.76 -3.01
CA GLU A 29 -7.37 11.37 -4.38
C GLU A 29 -6.85 9.96 -4.66
N GLU A 30 -7.65 9.14 -5.32
CA GLU A 30 -7.32 7.75 -5.66
C GLU A 30 -6.89 6.97 -4.41
N ASN A 31 -5.65 6.47 -4.37
CA ASN A 31 -5.08 5.72 -3.26
C ASN A 31 -4.23 6.60 -2.32
N TYR A 32 -4.29 7.92 -2.42
CA TYR A 32 -3.39 8.84 -1.73
C TYR A 32 -4.10 9.83 -0.80
N ILE A 33 -3.42 10.13 0.30
CA ILE A 33 -3.78 11.16 1.28
C ILE A 33 -2.68 12.22 1.28
N TYR A 34 -3.06 13.49 1.16
CA TYR A 34 -2.14 14.62 1.15
C TYR A 34 -2.30 15.42 2.44
N LEU A 35 -1.23 15.47 3.22
CA LEU A 35 -1.20 16.12 4.53
C LEU A 35 -0.94 17.63 4.42
N SER A 36 -1.31 18.40 5.44
CA SER A 36 -1.06 19.85 5.48
C SER A 36 0.42 20.23 5.47
N ASN A 37 1.31 19.33 5.86
CA ASN A 37 2.77 19.51 5.81
C ASN A 37 3.37 19.26 4.41
N GLY A 38 2.55 18.93 3.41
CA GLY A 38 2.96 18.65 2.03
C GLY A 38 3.34 17.20 1.76
N GLU A 39 3.27 16.31 2.75
CA GLU A 39 3.55 14.89 2.54
C GLU A 39 2.38 14.17 1.86
N GLN A 40 2.72 13.32 0.90
CA GLN A 40 1.82 12.38 0.23
C GLN A 40 2.00 11.00 0.86
N ILE A 41 0.89 10.38 1.26
CA ILE A 41 0.85 9.06 1.91
C ILE A 41 0.00 8.12 1.08
N PHE A 42 0.53 6.94 0.74
CA PHE A 42 -0.24 5.86 0.13
C PHE A 42 -1.16 5.19 1.17
N ASP A 43 -2.45 5.15 0.90
CA ASP A 43 -3.46 4.59 1.81
C ASP A 43 -3.70 3.09 1.55
N ALA A 44 -2.83 2.24 2.09
CA ALA A 44 -2.95 0.78 1.93
C ALA A 44 -4.01 0.13 2.83
N THR A 45 -4.70 0.92 3.65
CA THR A 45 -5.69 0.43 4.63
C THR A 45 -7.10 0.94 4.37
N CYS A 46 -7.24 1.98 3.54
CA CYS A 46 -8.49 2.68 3.32
C CYS A 46 -9.11 3.13 4.67
N GLY A 47 -8.26 3.62 5.57
CA GLY A 47 -8.56 3.84 6.98
C GLY A 47 -8.85 2.54 7.72
N ALA A 48 -10.03 2.40 8.32
CA ALA A 48 -10.46 1.14 8.95
C ALA A 48 -11.11 0.18 7.94
N ALA A 49 -10.51 -0.01 6.75
CA ALA A 49 -11.07 -0.73 5.60
C ALA A 49 -12.39 -0.14 5.07
N VAL A 50 -12.47 1.19 4.99
CA VAL A 50 -13.71 1.93 4.66
C VAL A 50 -13.74 2.41 3.20
N ALA A 51 -12.69 3.10 2.74
CA ALA A 51 -12.64 3.76 1.42
C ALA A 51 -12.45 2.77 0.26
N CYS A 52 -13.46 1.93 0.01
CA CYS A 52 -13.37 0.81 -0.92
C CYS A 52 -13.21 1.20 -2.40
N LEU A 53 -13.51 2.44 -2.80
CA LEU A 53 -13.29 2.95 -4.16
C LEU A 53 -12.03 3.81 -4.28
N GLY A 54 -11.22 3.89 -3.20
CA GLY A 54 -10.27 4.97 -3.04
C GLY A 54 -10.98 6.29 -2.74
N HIS A 55 -10.33 7.40 -3.02
CA HIS A 55 -10.76 8.75 -2.70
C HIS A 55 -11.15 9.52 -3.98
N GLY A 56 -12.10 10.45 -3.86
CA GLY A 56 -12.37 11.42 -4.94
C GLY A 56 -13.23 10.95 -6.13
N ASN A 57 -13.83 9.75 -6.07
CA ASN A 57 -14.79 9.29 -7.11
C ASN A 57 -15.92 10.32 -7.37
N GLN A 58 -15.92 10.86 -8.60
CA GLN A 58 -16.81 11.96 -9.00
C GLN A 58 -18.27 11.53 -9.16
N GLU A 59 -18.55 10.26 -9.45
CA GLU A 59 -19.93 9.78 -9.57
C GLU A 59 -20.64 9.75 -8.22
N VAL A 60 -19.94 9.31 -7.16
CA VAL A 60 -20.49 9.33 -5.80
C VAL A 60 -20.70 10.76 -5.31
N ILE A 61 -19.74 11.66 -5.60
CA ILE A 61 -19.86 13.09 -5.27
C ILE A 61 -21.08 13.71 -5.94
N ARG A 62 -21.29 13.44 -7.24
CA ARG A 62 -22.48 13.91 -7.97
C ARG A 62 -23.78 13.35 -7.37
N ALA A 63 -23.83 12.07 -7.03
CA ALA A 63 -25.00 11.46 -6.41
C ALA A 63 -25.36 12.13 -5.06
N ILE A 64 -24.36 12.50 -4.28
CA ILE A 64 -24.52 13.27 -3.03
C ILE A 64 -25.08 14.66 -3.31
N THR A 65 -24.47 15.41 -4.22
CA THR A 65 -24.88 16.80 -4.51
C THR A 65 -26.28 16.86 -5.09
N ASP A 66 -26.61 15.94 -6.00
CA ASP A 66 -27.94 15.86 -6.61
C ASP A 66 -29.02 15.52 -5.59
N GLN A 67 -28.72 14.60 -4.65
CA GLN A 67 -29.66 14.26 -3.59
C GLN A 67 -29.83 15.42 -2.60
N LEU A 68 -28.77 16.16 -2.27
CA LEU A 68 -28.84 17.36 -1.42
C LEU A 68 -29.78 18.42 -2.02
N GLN A 69 -29.71 18.65 -3.33
CA GLN A 69 -30.59 19.59 -4.03
C GLN A 69 -32.07 19.16 -4.01
N LYS A 70 -32.34 17.84 -4.01
CA LYS A 70 -33.70 17.29 -4.00
C LYS A 70 -34.29 17.21 -2.60
N ASN A 71 -33.57 16.56 -1.69
CA ASN A 71 -33.97 16.35 -0.31
C ASN A 71 -32.74 15.97 0.53
N ALA A 72 -32.29 16.90 1.36
CA ALA A 72 -31.20 16.65 2.30
C ALA A 72 -31.63 15.67 3.41
N TYR A 73 -32.82 15.87 3.98
CA TYR A 73 -33.32 15.11 5.12
C TYR A 73 -34.85 14.97 5.07
N SER A 74 -35.33 13.80 5.50
CA SER A 74 -36.74 13.50 5.74
C SER A 74 -36.86 12.54 6.92
N ASN A 75 -37.80 12.79 7.84
CA ASN A 75 -38.06 11.89 8.97
C ASN A 75 -38.69 10.58 8.46
N SER A 76 -37.99 9.46 8.67
CA SER A 76 -38.39 8.12 8.23
C SER A 76 -39.63 7.55 8.94
N GLN A 77 -40.14 8.18 10.00
CA GLN A 77 -41.42 7.83 10.61
C GLN A 77 -42.62 8.07 9.70
N VAL A 78 -42.52 9.05 8.79
CA VAL A 78 -43.63 9.48 7.92
C VAL A 78 -43.26 9.40 6.45
N PHE A 79 -42.00 9.71 6.12
CA PHE A 79 -41.56 9.87 4.74
C PHE A 79 -40.54 8.80 4.33
N THR A 80 -40.55 8.46 3.04
CA THR A 80 -39.48 7.68 2.40
C THR A 80 -38.94 8.43 1.20
N THR A 81 -37.79 8.00 0.68
CA THR A 81 -37.20 8.56 -0.53
C THR A 81 -36.88 7.46 -1.54
N ARG A 82 -36.78 7.85 -2.82
CA ARG A 82 -36.36 6.94 -3.88
C ARG A 82 -34.95 6.40 -3.62
N ALA A 83 -34.03 7.24 -3.15
CA ALA A 83 -32.67 6.82 -2.80
C ALA A 83 -32.65 5.71 -1.72
N ALA A 84 -33.45 5.83 -0.67
CA ALA A 84 -33.56 4.79 0.36
C ALA A 84 -34.17 3.49 -0.19
N SER A 85 -35.20 3.60 -1.03
CA SER A 85 -35.87 2.44 -1.62
C SER A 85 -34.96 1.70 -2.61
N ASP A 86 -34.31 2.44 -3.52
CA ASP A 86 -33.38 1.89 -4.51
C ASP A 86 -32.16 1.24 -3.85
N LEU A 87 -31.63 1.82 -2.76
CA LEU A 87 -30.54 1.20 -2.01
C LEU A 87 -30.99 -0.10 -1.34
N ALA A 88 -32.17 -0.12 -0.72
CA ALA A 88 -32.69 -1.34 -0.10
C ALA A 88 -32.89 -2.44 -1.16
N GLU A 89 -33.42 -2.11 -2.34
CA GLU A 89 -33.57 -3.04 -3.47
C GLU A 89 -32.21 -3.58 -3.95
N GLU A 90 -31.21 -2.71 -4.12
CA GLU A 90 -29.86 -3.10 -4.52
C GLU A 90 -29.19 -4.05 -3.50
N ILE A 91 -29.34 -3.77 -2.20
CA ILE A 91 -28.82 -4.63 -1.14
C ILE A 91 -29.52 -6.00 -1.13
N ILE A 92 -30.85 -6.05 -1.25
CA ILE A 92 -31.60 -7.31 -1.27
C ILE A 92 -31.26 -8.14 -2.51
N LEU A 93 -31.10 -7.48 -3.66
CA LEU A 93 -30.62 -8.13 -4.88
C LEU A 93 -29.24 -8.75 -4.69
N GLY A 94 -28.34 -8.06 -3.97
CA GLY A 94 -27.00 -8.57 -3.61
C GLY A 94 -27.02 -9.87 -2.79
N THR A 95 -28.08 -10.09 -2.00
CA THR A 95 -28.29 -11.37 -1.29
C THR A 95 -28.84 -12.49 -2.19
N GLY A 96 -29.05 -12.25 -3.48
CA GLY A 96 -29.76 -13.18 -4.37
C GLY A 96 -31.26 -13.28 -4.07
N ASN A 97 -31.86 -12.22 -3.51
CA ASN A 97 -33.25 -12.19 -3.03
C ASN A 97 -33.56 -13.23 -1.94
N LEU A 98 -32.53 -13.69 -1.22
CA LEU A 98 -32.67 -14.63 -0.12
C LEU A 98 -33.19 -13.95 1.16
N MET A 99 -32.78 -12.70 1.41
CA MET A 99 -33.26 -11.87 2.52
C MET A 99 -34.38 -10.92 2.07
N SER A 100 -35.03 -10.20 3.00
CA SER A 100 -36.30 -9.50 2.70
C SER A 100 -36.29 -7.98 2.86
N ARG A 101 -35.65 -7.44 3.89
CA ARG A 101 -35.69 -5.99 4.20
C ARG A 101 -34.35 -5.51 4.73
N VAL A 102 -34.13 -4.20 4.70
CA VAL A 102 -32.94 -3.56 5.25
C VAL A 102 -33.34 -2.45 6.21
N TYR A 103 -32.78 -2.48 7.42
CA TYR A 103 -32.78 -1.35 8.34
C TYR A 103 -31.49 -0.53 8.11
N ILE A 104 -31.59 0.77 7.84
CA ILE A 104 -30.44 1.63 7.48
C ILE A 104 -30.16 2.63 8.60
N CYS A 105 -28.92 2.68 9.09
CA CYS A 105 -28.44 3.57 10.15
C CYS A 105 -27.06 4.17 9.81
N SER A 106 -26.41 4.86 10.75
CA SER A 106 -25.21 5.67 10.44
C SER A 106 -23.89 4.96 10.74
N SER A 107 -23.90 3.95 11.62
CA SER A 107 -22.69 3.26 12.06
C SER A 107 -22.92 1.77 12.33
N GLY A 108 -21.86 0.97 12.25
CA GLY A 108 -21.93 -0.46 12.60
C GLY A 108 -22.33 -0.70 14.05
N SER A 109 -21.97 0.20 14.98
CA SER A 109 -22.41 0.09 16.37
C SER A 109 -23.92 0.26 16.52
N GLU A 110 -24.52 1.20 15.77
CA GLU A 110 -25.98 1.33 15.71
C GLU A 110 -26.63 0.11 15.07
N ALA A 111 -26.02 -0.47 14.03
CA ALA A 111 -26.50 -1.69 13.41
C ALA A 111 -26.52 -2.87 14.40
N THR A 112 -25.49 -2.98 15.25
CA THR A 112 -25.43 -3.98 16.32
C THR A 112 -26.55 -3.79 17.35
N ASP A 113 -26.75 -2.57 17.85
CA ASP A 113 -27.83 -2.29 18.79
C ASP A 113 -29.21 -2.57 18.16
N ALA A 114 -29.39 -2.23 16.88
CA ALA A 114 -30.60 -2.53 16.13
C ALA A 114 -30.81 -4.05 15.96
N ALA A 115 -29.76 -4.81 15.61
CA ALA A 115 -29.83 -6.27 15.46
C ALA A 115 -30.18 -6.97 16.79
N MET A 116 -29.58 -6.53 17.90
CA MET A 116 -29.94 -7.01 19.24
C MET A 116 -31.41 -6.73 19.57
N LYS A 117 -31.88 -5.50 19.34
CA LYS A 117 -33.28 -5.16 19.63
C LYS A 117 -34.26 -5.90 18.73
N MET A 118 -33.95 -6.05 17.45
CA MET A 118 -34.81 -6.74 16.48
C MET A 118 -34.91 -8.23 16.79
N SER A 119 -33.79 -8.89 17.10
CA SER A 119 -33.76 -10.30 17.52
C SER A 119 -34.50 -10.53 18.84
N ARG A 120 -34.43 -9.60 19.80
CA ARG A 120 -35.25 -9.65 21.01
C ARG A 120 -36.74 -9.51 20.70
N GLN A 121 -37.11 -8.54 19.87
CA GLN A 121 -38.51 -8.31 19.50
C GLN A 121 -39.11 -9.52 18.77
N TYR A 122 -38.35 -10.16 17.89
CA TYR A 122 -38.73 -11.40 17.22
C TYR A 122 -39.27 -12.45 18.21
N PHE A 123 -38.56 -12.74 19.30
CA PHE A 123 -39.02 -13.73 20.29
C PHE A 123 -40.17 -13.25 21.17
N ILE A 124 -40.34 -11.95 21.36
CA ILE A 124 -41.51 -11.38 22.05
C ILE A 124 -42.77 -11.56 21.20
N GLU A 125 -42.64 -11.48 19.89
CA GLU A 125 -43.76 -11.51 18.93
C GLU A 125 -43.97 -12.87 18.26
N LEU A 126 -43.10 -13.84 18.53
CA LEU A 126 -43.27 -15.23 18.10
C LEU A 126 -44.59 -15.80 18.65
N SER A 127 -45.15 -16.82 17.98
CA SER A 127 -46.36 -17.51 18.43
C SER A 127 -46.07 -19.01 18.68
N PRO A 128 -46.05 -19.49 19.94
CA PRO A 128 -46.22 -18.71 21.18
C PRO A 128 -45.01 -17.82 21.52
N PRO A 129 -45.19 -16.73 22.28
CA PRO A 129 -44.08 -15.85 22.69
C PRO A 129 -43.04 -16.56 23.55
N GLN A 130 -41.77 -16.14 23.41
CA GLN A 130 -40.62 -16.66 24.16
C GLN A 130 -39.87 -15.54 24.92
N PRO A 131 -40.51 -14.86 25.90
CA PRO A 131 -39.93 -13.73 26.62
C PRO A 131 -38.73 -14.09 27.49
N GLN A 132 -38.47 -15.35 27.78
CA GLN A 132 -37.33 -15.83 28.54
C GLN A 132 -35.99 -15.71 27.76
N ARG A 133 -36.02 -15.61 26.42
CA ARG A 133 -34.81 -15.43 25.59
C ARG A 133 -34.19 -14.06 25.74
N THR A 134 -33.16 -13.94 26.58
CA THR A 134 -32.55 -12.66 26.97
C THR A 134 -31.05 -12.59 26.73
N LYS A 135 -30.40 -13.72 26.40
CA LYS A 135 -28.93 -13.84 26.35
C LYS A 135 -28.41 -13.88 24.91
N TYR A 136 -27.17 -13.46 24.72
CA TYR A 136 -26.44 -13.61 23.46
C TYR A 136 -25.19 -14.44 23.67
N ILE A 137 -24.84 -15.27 22.68
CA ILE A 137 -23.52 -15.90 22.60
C ILE A 137 -22.73 -15.19 21.51
N THR A 138 -21.48 -14.86 21.79
CA THR A 138 -20.54 -14.23 20.86
C THR A 138 -19.16 -14.88 21.01
N ARG A 139 -18.14 -14.35 20.34
CA ARG A 139 -16.78 -14.91 20.38
C ARG A 139 -15.84 -14.06 21.23
N GLN A 140 -14.92 -14.71 21.91
CA GLN A 140 -13.73 -14.06 22.47
C GLN A 140 -12.99 -13.30 21.35
N HIS A 141 -12.46 -12.13 21.68
CA HIS A 141 -11.74 -11.25 20.74
C HIS A 141 -12.56 -10.74 19.54
N SER A 142 -13.89 -10.86 19.53
CA SER A 142 -14.73 -10.23 18.49
C SER A 142 -14.85 -8.72 18.66
N TYR A 143 -15.24 -8.03 17.58
CA TYR A 143 -15.60 -6.62 17.63
C TYR A 143 -16.87 -6.33 16.84
N HIS A 144 -17.88 -5.82 17.55
CA HIS A 144 -19.21 -5.52 17.01
C HIS A 144 -19.61 -4.05 17.22
N GLY A 145 -18.68 -3.19 17.65
CA GLY A 145 -18.91 -1.75 17.79
C GLY A 145 -18.55 -1.18 19.16
N ASN A 146 -18.96 0.07 19.41
CA ASN A 146 -18.50 0.88 20.53
C ASN A 146 -19.61 1.63 21.30
N THR A 147 -20.88 1.42 21.00
CA THR A 147 -21.98 1.81 21.91
C THR A 147 -21.98 0.88 23.13
N ILE A 148 -22.70 1.22 24.20
CA ILE A 148 -22.76 0.35 25.39
C ILE A 148 -23.29 -1.05 25.03
N GLY A 149 -24.32 -1.13 24.18
CA GLY A 149 -24.87 -2.41 23.70
C GLY A 149 -23.88 -3.16 22.81
N ALA A 150 -23.39 -2.52 21.75
CA ALA A 150 -22.42 -3.10 20.83
C ALA A 150 -21.11 -3.55 21.51
N LEU A 151 -20.59 -2.76 22.45
CA LEU A 151 -19.40 -3.12 23.21
C LEU A 151 -19.69 -4.29 24.17
N SER A 152 -20.91 -4.39 24.70
CA SER A 152 -21.31 -5.51 25.55
C SER A 152 -21.29 -6.85 24.82
N VAL A 153 -21.64 -6.88 23.53
CA VAL A 153 -21.56 -8.09 22.69
C VAL A 153 -20.21 -8.29 22.00
N SER A 154 -19.30 -7.32 22.08
CA SER A 154 -17.92 -7.43 21.57
C SER A 154 -17.03 -8.18 22.56
N GLY A 155 -16.15 -9.06 22.09
CA GLY A 155 -15.17 -9.80 22.89
C GLY A 155 -13.82 -9.11 23.10
N HIS A 156 -13.66 -7.85 22.70
CA HIS A 156 -12.40 -7.11 22.78
C HIS A 156 -12.06 -6.71 24.23
N VAL A 157 -11.18 -7.48 24.89
CA VAL A 157 -10.79 -7.33 26.30
C VAL A 157 -10.39 -5.89 26.66
N GLY A 158 -9.35 -5.34 26.03
CA GLY A 158 -8.84 -4.01 26.39
C GLY A 158 -9.83 -2.85 26.20
N ARG A 159 -10.78 -2.95 25.26
CA ARG A 159 -11.82 -1.92 25.08
C ARG A 159 -12.95 -2.05 26.09
N ARG A 160 -13.23 -3.25 26.60
CA ARG A 160 -14.28 -3.49 27.59
C ARG A 160 -13.86 -3.13 29.00
N GLU A 161 -12.59 -3.33 29.34
CA GLU A 161 -12.07 -3.31 30.73
C GLU A 161 -12.57 -2.09 31.54
N HIS A 162 -12.43 -0.89 30.99
CA HIS A 162 -12.81 0.36 31.66
C HIS A 162 -14.33 0.54 31.80
N TYR A 163 -15.12 -0.11 30.96
CA TYR A 163 -16.58 0.04 30.91
C TYR A 163 -17.31 -1.17 31.50
N ALA A 164 -16.61 -2.23 31.91
CA ALA A 164 -17.21 -3.49 32.35
C ALA A 164 -18.38 -3.33 33.34
N PRO A 165 -18.36 -2.40 34.33
CA PRO A 165 -19.49 -2.20 35.26
C PRO A 165 -20.79 -1.68 34.62
N ILE A 166 -20.73 -1.08 33.43
CA ILE A 166 -21.90 -0.53 32.71
C ILE A 166 -22.29 -1.35 31.47
N LEU A 167 -21.56 -2.44 31.19
CA LEU A 167 -21.91 -3.38 30.12
C LEU A 167 -22.96 -4.37 30.60
N THR A 168 -23.77 -4.91 29.68
CA THR A 168 -24.74 -5.96 30.05
C THR A 168 -24.03 -7.26 30.42
N THR A 169 -24.60 -7.99 31.37
CA THR A 169 -24.15 -9.32 31.81
C THR A 169 -24.83 -10.46 31.04
N ASN A 170 -25.79 -10.16 30.16
CA ASN A 170 -26.53 -11.15 29.37
C ASN A 170 -25.78 -11.60 28.09
N VAL A 171 -24.45 -11.62 28.13
CA VAL A 171 -23.60 -12.01 27.00
C VAL A 171 -22.61 -13.05 27.47
N SER A 172 -22.49 -14.13 26.72
CA SER A 172 -21.47 -15.15 26.93
C SER A 172 -20.55 -15.30 25.72
N PHE A 173 -19.34 -15.81 25.95
CA PHE A 173 -18.27 -15.85 24.97
C PHE A 173 -17.75 -17.28 24.77
N VAL A 174 -17.93 -17.83 23.59
CA VAL A 174 -17.16 -19.01 23.11
C VAL A 174 -15.82 -18.54 22.55
N SER A 175 -14.85 -19.43 22.42
CA SER A 175 -13.56 -19.08 21.84
C SER A 175 -13.67 -18.70 20.35
N ALA A 176 -12.71 -17.90 19.88
CA ALA A 176 -12.66 -17.45 18.48
C ALA A 176 -12.51 -18.63 17.49
N CYS A 177 -12.76 -18.38 16.20
CA CYS A 177 -12.35 -19.28 15.13
C CYS A 177 -10.89 -18.96 14.74
N ASN A 178 -9.91 -19.40 15.53
CA ASN A 178 -8.50 -19.11 15.29
C ASN A 178 -7.68 -20.41 15.06
N PRO A 179 -7.62 -20.93 13.82
CA PRO A 179 -6.89 -22.16 13.54
C PRO A 179 -5.38 -22.02 13.80
N TYR A 180 -4.78 -20.85 13.60
CA TYR A 180 -3.35 -20.64 13.85
C TYR A 180 -2.98 -20.95 15.31
N ARG A 181 -3.80 -20.53 16.28
CA ARG A 181 -3.50 -20.70 17.71
C ARG A 181 -4.19 -21.90 18.36
N GLN A 182 -5.31 -22.37 17.82
CA GLN A 182 -6.20 -23.29 18.52
C GLN A 182 -6.33 -24.65 17.84
N ARG A 183 -5.72 -24.86 16.67
CA ARG A 183 -5.71 -26.17 16.00
C ARG A 183 -4.82 -27.15 16.76
N LEU A 184 -5.36 -28.32 17.07
CA LEU A 184 -4.61 -29.40 17.70
C LEU A 184 -3.64 -30.05 16.70
N PRO A 185 -2.56 -30.71 17.15
CA PRO A 185 -1.67 -31.45 16.26
C PRO A 185 -2.46 -32.45 15.40
N TYR A 186 -2.22 -32.41 14.08
CA TYR A 186 -2.87 -33.27 13.08
C TYR A 186 -4.40 -33.12 12.96
N GLU A 187 -4.99 -32.06 13.52
CA GLU A 187 -6.42 -31.77 13.40
C GLU A 187 -6.74 -31.24 11.99
N SER A 188 -7.64 -31.93 11.30
CA SER A 188 -8.19 -31.46 10.02
C SER A 188 -9.12 -30.27 10.21
N ASP A 189 -9.37 -29.51 9.14
CA ASP A 189 -10.35 -28.41 9.15
C ASP A 189 -11.73 -28.87 9.63
N ALA A 190 -12.20 -30.02 9.15
CA ALA A 190 -13.49 -30.59 9.55
C ALA A 190 -13.55 -30.96 11.04
N ALA A 191 -12.46 -31.52 11.59
CA ALA A 191 -12.37 -31.84 13.01
C ALA A 191 -12.34 -30.56 13.89
N PHE A 192 -11.58 -29.55 13.45
CA PHE A 192 -11.55 -28.24 14.11
C PHE A 192 -12.94 -27.59 14.14
N VAL A 193 -13.64 -27.56 13.00
CA VAL A 193 -15.02 -27.03 12.90
C VAL A 193 -15.97 -27.82 13.80
N THR A 194 -15.88 -29.15 13.81
CA THR A 194 -16.72 -30.00 14.67
C THR A 194 -16.52 -29.66 16.14
N ARG A 195 -15.26 -29.50 16.58
CA ARG A 195 -14.96 -29.12 17.97
C ARG A 195 -15.51 -27.74 18.33
N LYS A 196 -15.47 -26.77 17.40
CA LYS A 196 -16.09 -25.46 17.59
C LYS A 196 -17.61 -25.52 17.69
N ALA A 197 -18.24 -26.42 16.93
CA ALA A 197 -19.68 -26.62 16.99
C ALA A 197 -20.09 -27.24 18.32
N ILE A 198 -19.32 -28.22 18.81
CA ILE A 198 -19.51 -28.81 20.14
C ILE A 198 -19.36 -27.75 21.24
N GLU A 199 -18.33 -26.90 21.15
CA GLU A 199 -18.14 -25.80 22.11
C GLU A 199 -19.35 -24.84 22.15
N LEU A 200 -19.89 -24.48 20.98
CA LEU A 200 -21.11 -23.66 20.92
C LEU A 200 -22.32 -24.41 21.49
N ASP A 201 -22.47 -25.69 21.17
CA ASP A 201 -23.55 -26.55 21.70
C ASP A 201 -23.53 -26.64 23.23
N ASP A 202 -22.35 -26.89 23.80
CA ASP A 202 -22.11 -26.94 25.24
C ASP A 202 -22.46 -25.60 25.91
N GLU A 203 -22.14 -24.48 25.25
CA GLU A 203 -22.45 -23.15 25.76
C GLU A 203 -23.95 -22.84 25.75
N PHE A 204 -24.68 -23.26 24.71
CA PHE A 204 -26.15 -23.22 24.71
C PHE A 204 -26.73 -24.01 25.89
N GLN A 205 -26.24 -25.25 26.11
CA GLN A 205 -26.68 -26.10 27.21
C GLN A 205 -26.41 -25.46 28.58
N ARG A 206 -25.19 -24.92 28.77
CA ARG A 206 -24.78 -24.25 30.01
C ARG A 206 -25.67 -23.04 30.35
N LEU A 207 -26.08 -22.29 29.33
CA LEU A 207 -26.89 -21.09 29.52
C LEU A 207 -28.38 -21.37 29.72
N ASP A 208 -28.84 -22.61 29.56
CA ASP A 208 -30.23 -22.96 29.22
C ASP A 208 -30.57 -22.47 27.79
N PRO A 209 -30.71 -23.39 26.80
CA PRO A 209 -30.91 -23.03 25.40
C PRO A 209 -32.14 -22.16 25.14
N ASP A 210 -33.18 -22.30 25.95
CA ASP A 210 -34.41 -21.52 25.83
C ASP A 210 -34.23 -20.06 26.27
N THR A 211 -33.09 -19.70 26.84
CA THR A 211 -32.77 -18.31 27.25
C THR A 211 -31.92 -17.55 26.25
N VAL A 212 -31.43 -18.19 25.19
CA VAL A 212 -30.50 -17.58 24.21
C VAL A 212 -31.26 -17.00 23.02
N ILE A 213 -31.04 -15.73 22.70
CA ILE A 213 -31.60 -15.04 21.54
C ILE A 213 -30.83 -15.43 20.28
N ALA A 214 -29.51 -15.28 20.30
CA ALA A 214 -28.70 -15.43 19.10
C ALA A 214 -27.25 -15.80 19.39
N PHE A 215 -26.61 -16.41 18.40
CA PHE A 215 -25.16 -16.41 18.24
C PHE A 215 -24.74 -15.32 17.24
N VAL A 216 -23.79 -14.49 17.64
CA VAL A 216 -23.27 -13.35 16.85
C VAL A 216 -21.79 -13.59 16.51
N CYS A 217 -21.42 -13.49 15.23
CA CYS A 217 -20.02 -13.60 14.84
C CYS A 217 -19.68 -12.84 13.55
N GLU A 218 -18.43 -12.40 13.41
CA GLU A 218 -17.89 -11.93 12.13
C GLU A 218 -17.40 -13.15 11.32
N PRO A 219 -17.77 -13.32 10.05
CA PRO A 219 -17.21 -14.40 9.21
C PRO A 219 -15.68 -14.33 9.14
N ILE A 220 -15.14 -13.16 8.80
CA ILE A 220 -13.72 -12.86 8.88
C ILE A 220 -13.55 -11.81 9.97
N SER A 221 -12.83 -12.17 11.04
CA SER A 221 -12.57 -11.24 12.13
C SER A 221 -11.76 -10.05 11.67
N GLY A 222 -12.20 -8.85 12.02
CA GLY A 222 -11.57 -7.62 11.54
C GLY A 222 -10.29 -7.25 12.28
N ALA A 223 -10.27 -6.00 12.76
CA ALA A 223 -9.10 -5.41 13.41
C ALA A 223 -8.57 -6.19 14.63
N THR A 224 -9.43 -6.87 15.39
CA THR A 224 -9.05 -7.48 16.67
C THR A 224 -8.21 -8.74 16.54
N LEU A 225 -8.43 -9.52 15.50
CA LEU A 225 -7.72 -10.77 15.25
C LEU A 225 -6.90 -10.73 13.97
N GLY A 226 -6.85 -9.60 13.25
CA GLY A 226 -5.99 -9.47 12.08
C GLY A 226 -6.48 -10.31 10.91
N CYS A 227 -7.73 -10.14 10.49
CA CYS A 227 -8.27 -10.74 9.27
C CYS A 227 -8.30 -12.29 9.28
N ILE A 228 -8.55 -12.93 10.43
CA ILE A 228 -8.72 -14.39 10.47
C ILE A 228 -10.02 -14.78 9.75
N PRO A 229 -9.96 -15.53 8.63
CA PRO A 229 -11.16 -16.02 7.97
C PRO A 229 -11.77 -17.19 8.74
N TYR A 230 -13.05 -17.44 8.50
CA TYR A 230 -13.68 -18.67 8.95
C TYR A 230 -12.99 -19.88 8.31
N VAL A 231 -12.95 -21.01 9.02
CA VAL A 231 -12.54 -22.28 8.43
C VAL A 231 -13.72 -22.82 7.61
N ARG A 232 -13.47 -23.38 6.43
CA ARG A 232 -14.53 -23.93 5.56
C ARG A 232 -15.45 -24.88 6.33
N GLY A 233 -16.77 -24.65 6.26
CA GLY A 233 -17.80 -25.40 6.99
C GLY A 233 -18.17 -24.82 8.35
N TYR A 234 -17.42 -23.81 8.83
CA TYR A 234 -17.64 -23.21 10.14
C TYR A 234 -19.00 -22.50 10.25
N LEU A 235 -19.38 -21.62 9.30
CA LEU A 235 -20.62 -20.84 9.47
C LEU A 235 -21.84 -21.76 9.38
N SER A 236 -21.81 -22.73 8.46
CA SER A 236 -22.83 -23.78 8.36
C SER A 236 -22.98 -24.58 9.66
N ALA A 237 -21.86 -25.01 10.26
CA ALA A 237 -21.89 -25.75 11.52
C ALA A 237 -22.44 -24.89 12.67
N MET A 238 -22.06 -23.62 12.77
CA MET A 238 -22.60 -22.72 13.81
C MET A 238 -24.10 -22.45 13.61
N LYS A 239 -24.53 -22.24 12.35
CA LYS A 239 -25.96 -22.07 12.02
C LYS A 239 -26.76 -23.31 12.39
N ALA A 240 -26.22 -24.51 12.17
CA ALA A 240 -26.87 -25.76 12.54
C ALA A 240 -27.11 -25.86 14.05
N VAL A 241 -26.14 -25.43 14.88
CA VAL A 241 -26.32 -25.36 16.34
C VAL A 241 -27.38 -24.33 16.73
N CYS A 242 -27.38 -23.13 16.13
CA CYS A 242 -28.45 -22.14 16.39
C CYS A 242 -29.85 -22.70 16.06
N ARG A 243 -29.97 -23.37 14.90
CA ARG A 243 -31.22 -24.00 14.46
C ARG A 243 -31.70 -25.09 15.40
N LYS A 244 -30.79 -25.92 15.93
CA LYS A 244 -31.11 -26.97 16.91
C LYS A 244 -31.88 -26.42 18.13
N TYR A 245 -31.56 -25.19 18.55
CA TYR A 245 -32.16 -24.56 19.73
C TYR A 245 -33.17 -23.45 19.42
N GLY A 246 -33.49 -23.22 18.14
CA GLY A 246 -34.38 -22.14 17.72
C GLY A 246 -33.83 -20.72 17.98
N ALA A 247 -32.51 -20.58 18.14
CA ALA A 247 -31.85 -19.28 18.27
C ALA A 247 -31.50 -18.69 16.90
N LEU A 248 -31.36 -17.36 16.84
CA LEU A 248 -30.99 -16.66 15.62
C LEU A 248 -29.47 -16.72 15.36
N PHE A 249 -29.09 -16.74 14.10
CA PHE A 249 -27.72 -16.67 13.62
C PHE A 249 -27.47 -15.30 13.00
N ILE A 250 -26.58 -14.52 13.61
CA ILE A 250 -26.32 -13.14 13.22
C ILE A 250 -24.87 -13.03 12.73
N LEU A 251 -24.70 -12.53 11.52
CA LEU A 251 -23.39 -12.27 10.94
C LEU A 251 -23.05 -10.79 10.97
N ASP A 252 -21.92 -10.45 11.57
CA ASP A 252 -21.32 -9.12 11.49
C ASP A 252 -20.39 -9.05 10.28
N GLU A 253 -20.89 -8.47 9.20
CA GLU A 253 -20.12 -8.23 7.99
C GLU A 253 -19.78 -6.75 7.80
N THR A 254 -19.80 -5.97 8.88
CA THR A 254 -19.49 -4.53 8.83
C THR A 254 -18.10 -4.25 8.27
N MET A 255 -17.12 -5.15 8.46
CA MET A 255 -15.76 -5.00 7.93
C MET A 255 -15.44 -5.90 6.75
N CYS A 256 -15.86 -7.17 6.79
CA CYS A 256 -15.47 -8.18 5.82
C CYS A 256 -16.45 -8.34 4.64
N GLY A 257 -17.68 -7.85 4.79
CA GLY A 257 -18.68 -7.85 3.72
C GLY A 257 -18.56 -6.65 2.80
N MET A 258 -19.61 -6.47 2.01
CA MET A 258 -19.70 -5.45 0.95
C MET A 258 -18.48 -5.48 0.03
N GLY A 259 -18.05 -6.69 -0.35
CA GLY A 259 -16.99 -6.92 -1.32
C GLY A 259 -15.59 -7.17 -0.76
N ARG A 260 -15.31 -6.80 0.49
CA ARG A 260 -13.93 -6.76 1.04
C ARG A 260 -13.24 -8.13 1.03
N SER A 261 -13.98 -9.17 1.37
CA SER A 261 -13.54 -10.58 1.35
C SER A 261 -13.33 -11.15 -0.06
N GLY A 262 -13.67 -10.41 -1.12
CA GLY A 262 -13.75 -10.93 -2.48
C GLY A 262 -15.13 -11.48 -2.85
N ASN A 263 -16.05 -11.57 -1.88
CA ASN A 263 -17.48 -11.82 -2.10
C ASN A 263 -18.29 -10.60 -1.65
N LEU A 264 -19.47 -10.37 -2.25
CA LEU A 264 -20.31 -9.25 -1.84
C LEU A 264 -20.73 -9.40 -0.38
N HIS A 265 -21.22 -10.58 -0.02
CA HIS A 265 -21.38 -11.01 1.37
C HIS A 265 -20.40 -12.16 1.64
N ALA A 266 -19.64 -12.11 2.72
CA ALA A 266 -18.59 -13.08 3.04
C ALA A 266 -19.12 -14.51 3.14
N TRP A 267 -20.36 -14.70 3.65
CA TRP A 267 -21.01 -16.01 3.70
C TRP A 267 -21.24 -16.65 2.32
N GLN A 268 -21.28 -15.87 1.23
CA GLN A 268 -21.41 -16.40 -0.14
C GLN A 268 -20.15 -17.13 -0.62
N GLY A 269 -19.00 -16.85 0.00
CA GLY A 269 -17.74 -17.52 -0.31
C GLY A 269 -17.62 -18.93 0.31
N GLU A 270 -18.54 -19.31 1.19
CA GLU A 270 -18.44 -20.59 1.86
C GLU A 270 -18.91 -21.72 0.95
N HIS A 271 -18.05 -22.74 0.80
CA HIS A 271 -18.34 -23.89 -0.06
C HIS A 271 -18.71 -25.10 0.82
N VAL A 272 -19.99 -25.31 1.07
CA VAL A 272 -20.52 -26.48 1.79
C VAL A 272 -21.31 -27.39 0.85
N ASP A 273 -21.30 -28.69 1.13
CA ASP A 273 -22.23 -29.62 0.48
C ASP A 273 -23.65 -29.29 0.98
N GLY A 274 -24.49 -28.74 0.11
CA GLY A 274 -25.83 -28.29 0.50
C GLY A 274 -26.30 -27.05 -0.27
N ASP A 275 -27.27 -26.34 0.31
CA ASP A 275 -27.81 -25.09 -0.25
C ASP A 275 -27.24 -23.95 0.58
N ILE A 276 -26.27 -23.19 0.05
CA ILE A 276 -25.66 -22.04 0.74
C ILE A 276 -26.72 -21.04 1.23
N GLY A 277 -27.78 -20.83 0.44
CA GLY A 277 -28.89 -19.95 0.79
C GLY A 277 -29.75 -20.47 1.94
N LYS A 278 -29.58 -21.73 2.31
CA LYS A 278 -30.12 -22.33 3.53
C LYS A 278 -29.04 -22.47 4.60
N ASP A 279 -27.87 -22.98 4.29
CA ASP A 279 -26.96 -23.51 5.30
C ASP A 279 -26.08 -22.44 5.94
N CYS A 280 -25.81 -21.33 5.24
CA CYS A 280 -24.96 -20.24 5.74
C CYS A 280 -25.71 -18.90 5.84
N LEU A 281 -26.93 -18.80 5.28
CA LEU A 281 -27.71 -17.56 5.30
C LEU A 281 -28.03 -17.11 6.74
N PRO A 282 -27.62 -15.89 7.14
CA PRO A 282 -27.94 -15.35 8.45
C PRO A 282 -29.42 -14.98 8.57
N ASP A 283 -29.93 -14.99 9.81
CA ASP A 283 -31.26 -14.44 10.09
C ASP A 283 -31.22 -12.91 10.12
N LEU A 284 -30.08 -12.34 10.56
CA LEU A 284 -29.77 -10.91 10.50
C LEU A 284 -28.30 -10.73 10.06
N GLN A 285 -28.04 -9.81 9.15
CA GLN A 285 -26.67 -9.47 8.71
C GLN A 285 -26.40 -7.98 8.94
N MET A 286 -25.33 -7.67 9.65
CA MET A 286 -24.88 -6.28 9.85
C MET A 286 -23.89 -5.90 8.74
N ILE A 287 -24.08 -4.72 8.15
CA ILE A 287 -23.28 -4.18 7.05
C ILE A 287 -22.90 -2.73 7.33
N GLY A 288 -21.81 -2.25 6.70
CA GLY A 288 -21.32 -0.88 6.84
C GLY A 288 -20.07 -0.67 6.00
N LYS A 289 -19.21 0.29 6.37
CA LYS A 289 -17.90 0.55 5.74
C LYS A 289 -17.94 0.57 4.20
N GLY A 290 -17.55 -0.54 3.55
CA GLY A 290 -17.63 -0.73 2.10
C GLY A 290 -19.03 -0.52 1.51
N LEU A 291 -20.08 -0.56 2.33
CA LEU A 291 -21.44 -0.13 1.96
C LEU A 291 -21.47 1.30 1.40
N GLY A 292 -20.80 2.23 2.07
CA GLY A 292 -20.80 3.66 1.74
C GLY A 292 -19.47 4.21 1.23
N GLY A 293 -18.41 3.39 1.23
CA GLY A 293 -17.09 3.78 0.70
C GLY A 293 -16.44 4.98 1.40
N GLY A 294 -16.91 5.37 2.59
CA GLY A 294 -16.40 6.54 3.33
C GLY A 294 -16.97 7.90 2.90
N TYR A 295 -17.84 7.96 1.88
CA TYR A 295 -18.40 9.22 1.37
C TYR A 295 -19.48 9.80 2.28
N GLN A 296 -20.25 8.95 2.95
CA GLN A 296 -21.22 9.28 3.98
C GLN A 296 -21.25 8.19 5.07
N PRO A 297 -21.50 8.54 6.34
CA PRO A 297 -21.75 7.54 7.38
C PRO A 297 -22.99 6.72 7.06
N ILE A 298 -22.82 5.41 6.89
CA ILE A 298 -23.92 4.48 6.64
C ILE A 298 -23.57 3.06 7.07
N ALA A 299 -24.56 2.38 7.62
CA ALA A 299 -24.56 0.98 8.01
C ALA A 299 -25.99 0.45 7.93
N GLY A 300 -26.18 -0.83 8.21
CA GLY A 300 -27.51 -1.40 8.28
C GLY A 300 -27.58 -2.83 8.77
N VAL A 301 -28.81 -3.31 8.93
CA VAL A 301 -29.15 -4.70 9.22
C VAL A 301 -30.01 -5.22 8.08
N ILE A 302 -29.50 -6.19 7.33
CA ILE A 302 -30.30 -6.97 6.38
C ILE A 302 -31.08 -8.02 7.18
N VAL A 303 -32.38 -8.13 6.93
CA VAL A 303 -33.32 -8.88 7.74
C VAL A 303 -33.90 -10.05 6.96
N GLY A 304 -33.79 -11.26 7.54
CA GLY A 304 -34.33 -12.49 6.99
C GLY A 304 -35.86 -12.50 6.91
N LYS A 305 -36.40 -13.30 5.98
CA LYS A 305 -37.84 -13.38 5.69
C LYS A 305 -38.69 -13.75 6.91
N GLU A 306 -38.23 -14.71 7.71
CA GLU A 306 -38.94 -15.16 8.92
C GLU A 306 -39.04 -14.05 9.98
N VAL A 307 -37.94 -13.33 10.24
CA VAL A 307 -37.94 -12.23 11.20
C VAL A 307 -38.90 -11.12 10.78
N VAL A 308 -38.91 -10.77 9.49
CA VAL A 308 -39.87 -9.80 8.93
C VAL A 308 -41.31 -10.29 9.07
N ALA A 309 -41.58 -11.57 8.81
CA ALA A 309 -42.91 -12.14 8.89
C ALA A 309 -43.47 -12.14 10.32
N VAL A 310 -42.64 -12.52 11.30
CA VAL A 310 -43.03 -12.53 12.72
C VAL A 310 -43.29 -11.11 13.22
N VAL A 311 -42.35 -10.18 13.01
CA VAL A 311 -42.55 -8.78 13.43
C VAL A 311 -43.73 -8.12 12.69
N GLY A 312 -43.92 -8.45 11.42
CA GLY A 312 -45.04 -7.98 10.61
C GLY A 312 -46.40 -8.48 11.11
N SER A 313 -46.46 -9.69 11.64
CA SER A 313 -47.69 -10.29 12.20
C SER A 313 -47.95 -9.90 13.66
N GLY A 314 -46.90 -9.48 14.38
CA GLY A 314 -46.98 -8.98 15.74
C GLY A 314 -47.35 -7.49 15.77
N THR A 315 -46.37 -6.64 16.07
CA THR A 315 -46.59 -5.18 16.18
C THR A 315 -46.71 -4.48 14.82
N GLY A 316 -46.36 -5.17 13.72
CA GLY A 316 -46.39 -4.62 12.37
C GLY A 316 -45.19 -3.75 12.00
N GLY A 317 -44.24 -3.55 12.93
CA GLY A 317 -43.07 -2.71 12.71
C GLY A 317 -41.99 -2.89 13.78
N PHE A 318 -40.76 -2.54 13.43
CA PHE A 318 -39.65 -2.61 14.39
C PHE A 318 -39.77 -1.46 15.42
N LEU A 319 -39.82 -1.80 16.72
CA LEU A 319 -39.92 -0.84 17.83
C LEU A 319 -38.56 -0.20 18.16
N HIS A 320 -38.00 0.45 17.15
CA HIS A 320 -36.76 1.19 17.20
C HIS A 320 -36.71 2.18 16.04
N GLY A 321 -36.09 3.34 16.27
CA GLY A 321 -35.82 4.29 15.22
C GLY A 321 -34.68 5.22 15.62
N GLN A 322 -34.04 5.81 14.62
CA GLN A 322 -33.00 6.82 14.78
C GLN A 322 -33.37 8.03 13.95
N THR A 323 -32.97 9.23 14.39
CA THR A 323 -33.25 10.48 13.67
C THR A 323 -32.76 10.40 12.22
N TYR A 324 -31.56 9.88 11.99
CA TYR A 324 -30.96 9.76 10.65
C TYR A 324 -31.17 8.38 9.99
N GLN A 325 -32.12 7.59 10.47
CA GLN A 325 -32.47 6.32 9.83
C GLN A 325 -32.88 6.57 8.37
N ALA A 326 -32.26 5.80 7.46
CA ALA A 326 -32.44 5.93 6.01
C ALA A 326 -32.18 7.37 5.48
N HIS A 327 -31.15 8.05 5.99
CA HIS A 327 -30.78 9.40 5.56
C HIS A 327 -30.63 9.48 4.03
N PRO A 328 -31.38 10.34 3.32
CA PRO A 328 -31.44 10.33 1.85
C PRO A 328 -30.09 10.47 1.18
N VAL A 329 -29.25 11.40 1.64
CA VAL A 329 -27.91 11.65 1.08
C VAL A 329 -26.97 10.46 1.28
N ALA A 330 -27.01 9.83 2.46
CA ALA A 330 -26.21 8.63 2.73
C ALA A 330 -26.67 7.45 1.86
N CYS A 331 -27.98 7.31 1.66
CA CYS A 331 -28.54 6.29 0.80
C CYS A 331 -28.14 6.49 -0.68
N ALA A 332 -28.16 7.73 -1.16
CA ALA A 332 -27.74 8.06 -2.53
C ALA A 332 -26.24 7.79 -2.75
N ALA A 333 -25.40 8.20 -1.79
CA ALA A 333 -23.96 7.91 -1.82
C ALA A 333 -23.68 6.40 -1.88
N SER A 334 -24.30 5.65 -0.97
CA SER A 334 -24.13 4.21 -0.89
C SER A 334 -24.65 3.48 -2.13
N LEU A 335 -25.80 3.90 -2.66
CA LEU A 335 -26.33 3.35 -3.91
C LEU A 335 -25.36 3.54 -5.07
N ALA A 336 -24.75 4.73 -5.20
CA ALA A 336 -23.72 4.98 -6.21
C ALA A 336 -22.50 4.07 -6.00
N VAL A 337 -22.00 3.96 -4.77
CA VAL A 337 -20.87 3.06 -4.44
C VAL A 337 -21.16 1.62 -4.83
N GLN A 338 -22.31 1.06 -4.42
CA GLN A 338 -22.66 -0.33 -4.72
C GLN A 338 -22.86 -0.56 -6.22
N ARG A 339 -23.44 0.40 -6.94
CA ARG A 339 -23.59 0.32 -8.40
C ARG A 339 -22.26 0.35 -9.12
N ILE A 340 -21.32 1.22 -8.72
CA ILE A 340 -19.96 1.26 -9.27
C ILE A 340 -19.26 -0.08 -9.06
N ILE A 341 -19.29 -0.63 -7.83
CA ILE A 341 -18.71 -1.94 -7.51
C ILE A 341 -19.25 -3.02 -8.45
N ARG A 342 -20.57 -3.03 -8.70
CA ARG A 342 -21.21 -4.01 -9.59
C ARG A 342 -20.88 -3.77 -11.06
N TRP A 343 -21.01 -2.54 -11.55
CA TRP A 343 -20.90 -2.21 -12.98
C TRP A 343 -19.46 -2.27 -13.49
N GLU A 344 -18.49 -1.84 -12.68
CA GLU A 344 -17.07 -1.95 -13.02
C GLU A 344 -16.49 -3.34 -12.72
N GLY A 345 -17.30 -4.25 -12.14
CA GLY A 345 -16.87 -5.63 -11.84
C GLY A 345 -15.76 -5.69 -10.79
N LEU A 346 -15.72 -4.75 -9.84
CA LEU A 346 -14.59 -4.58 -8.91
C LEU A 346 -14.35 -5.80 -8.02
N LEU A 347 -15.37 -6.63 -7.74
CA LEU A 347 -15.17 -7.86 -6.95
C LEU A 347 -14.22 -8.86 -7.63
N LEU A 348 -14.22 -8.93 -8.96
CA LEU A 348 -13.26 -9.74 -9.70
C LEU A 348 -11.83 -9.22 -9.50
N ASN A 349 -11.66 -7.90 -9.42
CA ASN A 349 -10.38 -7.30 -9.11
C ASN A 349 -9.97 -7.56 -7.66
N VAL A 350 -10.90 -7.47 -6.69
CA VAL A 350 -10.64 -7.83 -5.28
C VAL A 350 -10.13 -9.28 -5.17
N GLN A 351 -10.75 -10.22 -5.88
CA GLN A 351 -10.31 -11.62 -5.89
C GLN A 351 -8.93 -11.78 -6.55
N LYS A 352 -8.74 -11.20 -7.74
CA LYS A 352 -7.49 -11.29 -8.51
C LYS A 352 -6.31 -10.67 -7.75
N GLN A 353 -6.44 -9.43 -7.32
CA GLN A 353 -5.39 -8.71 -6.62
C GLN A 353 -5.19 -9.23 -5.20
N GLY A 354 -6.26 -9.70 -4.56
CA GLY A 354 -6.19 -10.38 -3.27
C GLY A 354 -5.32 -11.63 -3.30
N LEU A 355 -5.50 -12.47 -4.33
CA LEU A 355 -4.64 -13.63 -4.55
C LEU A 355 -3.19 -13.23 -4.81
N TYR A 356 -2.96 -12.21 -5.64
CA TYR A 356 -1.62 -11.71 -5.93
C TYR A 356 -0.92 -11.16 -4.68
N LEU A 357 -1.62 -10.33 -3.90
CA LEU A 357 -1.16 -9.78 -2.62
C LEU A 357 -0.80 -10.90 -1.64
N SER A 358 -1.65 -11.94 -1.52
CA SER A 358 -1.38 -13.11 -0.68
C SER A 358 -0.06 -13.80 -1.05
N GLN A 359 0.11 -14.09 -2.34
CA GLN A 359 1.30 -14.77 -2.85
C GLN A 359 2.56 -13.95 -2.60
N LEU A 360 2.51 -12.64 -2.84
CA LEU A 360 3.66 -11.76 -2.58
C LEU A 360 3.99 -11.64 -1.09
N LEU A 361 3.00 -11.48 -0.22
CA LEU A 361 3.21 -11.43 1.23
C LEU A 361 3.86 -12.73 1.72
N GLN A 362 3.36 -13.89 1.28
CA GLN A 362 3.95 -15.18 1.63
C GLN A 362 5.38 -15.32 1.09
N ASN A 363 5.64 -14.92 -0.15
CA ASN A 363 6.97 -15.00 -0.75
C ASN A 363 7.99 -14.10 -0.05
N LYS A 364 7.58 -12.92 0.43
CA LYS A 364 8.49 -11.92 1.03
C LYS A 364 8.64 -12.04 2.54
N LEU A 365 7.59 -12.44 3.25
CA LEU A 365 7.56 -12.49 4.72
C LEU A 365 7.34 -13.89 5.29
N GLY A 366 6.92 -14.86 4.48
CA GLY A 366 6.60 -16.21 4.93
C GLY A 366 7.76 -16.95 5.59
N SER A 367 9.01 -16.62 5.27
CA SER A 367 10.21 -17.15 5.93
C SER A 367 10.75 -16.29 7.08
N HIS A 368 10.18 -15.09 7.31
CA HIS A 368 10.68 -14.17 8.33
C HIS A 368 10.46 -14.77 9.73
N ARG A 369 11.52 -14.82 10.55
CA ARG A 369 11.52 -15.51 11.86
C ARG A 369 10.49 -14.94 12.85
N ASN A 370 10.17 -13.66 12.72
CA ASN A 370 9.20 -12.98 13.58
C ASN A 370 7.82 -12.81 12.94
N VAL A 371 7.58 -13.36 11.75
CA VAL A 371 6.24 -13.38 11.14
C VAL A 371 5.64 -14.76 11.38
N GLY A 372 4.66 -14.81 12.27
CA GLY A 372 4.03 -16.05 12.72
C GLY A 372 2.98 -16.56 11.74
N ASP A 373 2.15 -15.65 11.23
CA ASP A 373 1.02 -15.98 10.38
C ASP A 373 0.69 -14.84 9.41
N ILE A 374 0.32 -15.20 8.18
CA ILE A 374 -0.13 -14.29 7.12
C ILE A 374 -1.45 -14.85 6.61
N ARG A 375 -2.52 -14.09 6.77
CA ARG A 375 -3.89 -14.61 6.64
C ARG A 375 -4.86 -13.53 6.16
N GLY A 376 -5.92 -13.97 5.50
CA GLY A 376 -6.91 -13.07 4.92
C GLY A 376 -7.66 -13.70 3.75
N GLU A 377 -8.61 -12.93 3.22
CA GLU A 377 -9.32 -13.23 1.96
C GLU A 377 -9.57 -11.92 1.20
N GLY A 378 -9.69 -12.00 -0.13
CA GLY A 378 -9.87 -10.84 -0.99
C GLY A 378 -8.78 -9.80 -0.75
N LEU A 379 -9.16 -8.55 -0.52
CA LEU A 379 -8.23 -7.47 -0.17
C LEU A 379 -8.29 -7.17 1.33
N PHE A 380 -8.25 -8.20 2.18
CA PHE A 380 -8.29 -8.05 3.63
C PHE A 380 -7.28 -8.97 4.33
N TRP A 381 -6.07 -8.47 4.55
CA TRP A 381 -4.92 -9.29 4.97
C TRP A 381 -4.29 -8.79 6.25
N GLY A 382 -4.04 -9.72 7.18
CA GLY A 382 -3.31 -9.51 8.43
C GLY A 382 -1.97 -10.24 8.43
N ILE A 383 -0.97 -9.59 9.02
CA ILE A 383 0.37 -10.13 9.26
C ILE A 383 0.61 -10.10 10.76
N GLU A 384 0.68 -11.27 11.38
CA GLU A 384 0.90 -11.42 12.83
C GLU A 384 2.38 -11.63 13.15
N PHE A 385 2.86 -10.85 14.12
CA PHE A 385 4.24 -10.89 14.58
C PHE A 385 4.37 -11.68 15.88
N VAL A 386 5.43 -12.48 15.96
CA VAL A 386 5.72 -13.37 17.10
C VAL A 386 7.19 -13.33 17.47
N GLU A 387 7.48 -13.55 18.74
CA GLU A 387 8.84 -13.69 19.24
C GLU A 387 9.47 -14.99 18.72
N ASN A 388 8.68 -16.06 18.68
CA ASN A 388 9.09 -17.36 18.15
C ASN A 388 7.98 -17.94 17.25
N LYS A 389 8.35 -18.24 16.00
CA LYS A 389 7.44 -18.76 14.97
C LYS A 389 6.97 -20.20 15.21
N GLU A 390 7.86 -21.06 15.71
CA GLU A 390 7.55 -22.47 15.95
C GLU A 390 6.59 -22.65 17.13
N THR A 391 6.88 -21.96 18.23
CA THR A 391 6.10 -22.03 19.48
C THR A 391 4.91 -21.06 19.48
N LYS A 392 4.87 -20.12 18.52
CA LYS A 392 3.84 -19.08 18.35
C LYS A 392 3.74 -18.11 19.54
N VAL A 393 4.81 -18.01 20.34
CA VAL A 393 4.89 -17.10 21.49
C VAL A 393 4.76 -15.67 20.98
N PRO A 394 3.74 -14.91 21.42
CA PRO A 394 3.54 -13.53 20.97
C PRO A 394 4.56 -12.60 21.61
N PHE A 395 4.80 -11.45 20.97
CA PHE A 395 5.45 -10.34 21.66
C PHE A 395 4.59 -9.82 22.81
N ARG A 396 5.25 -9.36 23.88
CA ARG A 396 4.58 -8.69 25.00
C ARG A 396 4.07 -7.32 24.55
N LYS A 397 2.86 -6.95 24.99
CA LYS A 397 2.22 -5.66 24.65
C LYS A 397 3.16 -4.45 24.76
N ALA A 398 4.01 -4.44 25.79
CA ALA A 398 4.94 -3.34 26.08
C ALA A 398 5.98 -3.07 24.99
N LEU A 399 6.28 -4.05 24.13
CA LEU A 399 7.20 -3.86 23.00
C LEU A 399 6.56 -3.09 21.84
N ASN A 400 5.23 -2.99 21.82
CA ASN A 400 4.46 -2.15 20.90
C ASN A 400 4.77 -2.38 19.41
N VAL A 401 5.06 -3.63 19.03
CA VAL A 401 5.62 -4.00 17.72
C VAL A 401 4.74 -3.50 16.56
N ALA A 402 3.43 -3.76 16.61
CA ALA A 402 2.53 -3.39 15.51
C ALA A 402 2.47 -1.87 15.30
N ASN A 403 2.32 -1.10 16.37
CA ASN A 403 2.23 0.36 16.28
C ASN A 403 3.57 0.95 15.81
N THR A 404 4.70 0.48 16.34
CA THR A 404 6.01 0.99 15.90
C THR A 404 6.32 0.66 14.44
N ILE A 405 5.94 -0.53 13.95
CA ILE A 405 6.02 -0.83 12.50
C ILE A 405 5.13 0.11 11.70
N SER A 406 3.91 0.39 12.16
CA SER A 406 3.01 1.33 11.51
C SER A 406 3.54 2.76 11.50
N GLU A 407 4.17 3.22 12.58
CA GLU A 407 4.81 4.52 12.69
C GLU A 407 6.00 4.61 11.72
N ILE A 408 6.85 3.59 11.66
CA ILE A 408 7.96 3.49 10.70
C ILE A 408 7.45 3.54 9.26
N ALA A 409 6.39 2.77 8.96
CA ALA A 409 5.76 2.73 7.65
C ALA A 409 5.23 4.10 7.23
N LEU A 410 4.57 4.82 8.14
CA LEU A 410 4.03 6.14 7.88
C LEU A 410 5.12 7.20 7.73
N GLU A 411 6.09 7.22 8.65
CA GLU A 411 7.14 8.25 8.71
C GLU A 411 8.16 8.09 7.58
N PHE A 412 8.68 6.89 7.36
CA PHE A 412 9.82 6.67 6.47
C PHE A 412 9.43 6.13 5.10
N PHE A 413 8.33 5.36 5.02
CA PHE A 413 7.90 4.68 3.81
C PHE A 413 6.62 5.25 3.20
N LYS A 414 6.03 6.26 3.85
CA LYS A 414 4.87 7.03 3.37
C LYS A 414 3.68 6.15 3.00
N ILE A 415 3.42 5.12 3.80
CA ILE A 415 2.29 4.18 3.61
C ILE A 415 1.53 3.99 4.92
N THR A 416 0.20 3.85 4.84
CA THR A 416 -0.61 3.47 6.01
C THR A 416 -0.56 1.97 6.25
N LEU A 417 -0.41 1.56 7.50
CA LEU A 417 -0.68 0.19 7.98
C LEU A 417 -1.69 0.31 9.12
N TYR A 418 -2.54 -0.70 9.32
CA TYR A 418 -3.52 -0.68 10.41
C TYR A 418 -3.03 -1.59 11.54
N PRO A 419 -2.42 -1.04 12.60
CA PRO A 419 -1.88 -1.84 13.69
C PRO A 419 -2.97 -2.26 14.68
N SER A 420 -2.80 -3.42 15.28
CA SER A 420 -3.55 -3.81 16.48
C SER A 420 -2.73 -4.70 17.40
N GLN A 421 -3.20 -4.78 18.64
CA GLN A 421 -2.60 -5.59 19.70
C GLN A 421 -3.65 -6.47 20.39
N GLY A 422 -3.18 -7.51 21.06
CA GLY A 422 -4.02 -8.45 21.82
C GLY A 422 -4.52 -9.63 21.01
N THR A 423 -3.92 -9.89 19.84
CA THR A 423 -4.28 -10.96 18.91
C THR A 423 -4.22 -12.36 19.52
N SER A 424 -3.36 -12.57 20.52
CA SER A 424 -3.14 -13.88 21.13
C SER A 424 -4.08 -14.17 22.30
N ASN A 425 -4.24 -13.22 23.22
CA ASN A 425 -4.94 -13.43 24.50
C ASN A 425 -5.79 -12.20 24.93
N GLY A 426 -5.97 -11.22 24.06
CA GLY A 426 -6.66 -9.96 24.36
C GLY A 426 -5.76 -8.87 24.97
N VAL A 427 -4.48 -9.18 25.24
CA VAL A 427 -3.47 -8.26 25.79
C VAL A 427 -2.20 -8.27 24.95
N ASP A 428 -1.58 -9.44 24.78
CA ASP A 428 -0.36 -9.68 24.02
C ASP A 428 -0.64 -10.14 22.58
N GLY A 429 0.38 -10.00 21.74
CA GLY A 429 0.31 -10.26 20.30
C GLY A 429 0.11 -8.97 19.51
N ASP A 430 0.73 -8.93 18.34
CA ASP A 430 0.81 -7.76 17.49
C ASP A 430 0.55 -8.19 16.04
N HIS A 431 -0.29 -7.42 15.33
CA HIS A 431 -0.45 -7.58 13.88
C HIS A 431 -0.66 -6.25 13.19
N VAL A 432 -0.36 -6.23 11.91
CA VAL A 432 -0.75 -5.14 10.99
C VAL A 432 -1.71 -5.68 9.95
N ILE A 433 -2.63 -4.83 9.49
CA ILE A 433 -3.58 -5.14 8.42
C ILE A 433 -3.28 -4.23 7.22
N VAL A 434 -3.42 -4.81 6.03
CA VAL A 434 -3.59 -4.08 4.76
C VAL A 434 -4.97 -4.39 4.19
N ALA A 435 -5.64 -3.34 3.71
CA ALA A 435 -7.01 -3.40 3.21
C ALA A 435 -7.24 -2.34 2.10
N PRO A 436 -6.49 -2.40 0.98
CA PRO A 436 -6.47 -1.35 -0.03
C PRO A 436 -7.80 -1.21 -0.78
N ALA A 437 -7.92 -0.19 -1.64
CA ALA A 437 -9.14 0.03 -2.43
C ALA A 437 -9.41 -1.13 -3.40
N TYR A 438 -10.65 -1.31 -3.82
CA TYR A 438 -11.03 -2.41 -4.73
C TYR A 438 -10.53 -2.23 -6.15
N ASN A 439 -10.11 -1.00 -6.52
CA ASN A 439 -9.59 -0.63 -7.84
C ASN A 439 -8.04 -0.61 -7.94
N ILE A 440 -7.30 -0.81 -6.85
CA ILE A 440 -6.36 -1.93 -6.80
C ILE A 440 -5.56 -2.32 -8.05
N THR A 441 -4.43 -1.72 -8.47
CA THR A 441 -3.61 -2.29 -9.56
C THR A 441 -2.57 -3.29 -9.07
N GLY A 442 -1.98 -4.07 -9.99
CA GLY A 442 -0.87 -4.97 -9.64
C GLY A 442 0.38 -4.21 -9.16
N ALA A 443 0.68 -3.06 -9.78
CA ALA A 443 1.80 -2.20 -9.40
C ALA A 443 1.60 -1.60 -8.00
N ASP A 444 0.37 -1.23 -7.64
CA ASP A 444 0.05 -0.78 -6.30
C ASP A 444 0.22 -1.92 -5.28
N VAL A 445 -0.15 -3.16 -5.62
CA VAL A 445 0.09 -4.34 -4.77
C VAL A 445 1.59 -4.57 -4.56
N ASP A 446 2.41 -4.45 -5.62
CA ASP A 446 3.87 -4.51 -5.52
C ASP A 446 4.42 -3.42 -4.58
N HIS A 447 3.90 -2.20 -4.71
CA HIS A 447 4.26 -1.07 -3.87
C HIS A 447 3.91 -1.33 -2.39
N ILE A 448 2.69 -1.78 -2.10
CA ILE A 448 2.24 -2.11 -0.73
C ILE A 448 3.17 -3.12 -0.10
N VAL A 449 3.45 -4.23 -0.78
CA VAL A 449 4.28 -5.30 -0.24
C VAL A 449 5.71 -4.82 -0.04
N HIS A 450 6.26 -4.07 -1.00
CA HIS A 450 7.61 -3.52 -0.88
C HIS A 450 7.78 -2.60 0.34
N GLN A 451 6.86 -1.65 0.54
CA GLN A 451 6.93 -0.72 1.66
C GLN A 451 6.67 -1.41 3.01
N LEU A 452 5.69 -2.32 3.06
CA LEU A 452 5.39 -3.10 4.26
C LEU A 452 6.60 -3.94 4.69
N VAL A 453 7.21 -4.69 3.76
CA VAL A 453 8.41 -5.49 4.03
C VAL A 453 9.55 -4.61 4.52
N SER A 454 9.75 -3.45 3.89
CA SER A 454 10.80 -2.51 4.28
C SER A 454 10.60 -1.97 5.71
N ALA A 455 9.36 -1.67 6.10
CA ALA A 455 9.03 -1.25 7.46
C ALA A 455 9.25 -2.36 8.49
N VAL A 456 8.83 -3.59 8.18
CA VAL A 456 9.05 -4.77 9.03
C VAL A 456 10.56 -5.02 9.22
N ASP A 457 11.33 -5.03 8.13
CA ASP A 457 12.76 -5.24 8.18
C ASP A 457 13.49 -4.11 8.91
N ALA A 458 13.05 -2.85 8.76
CA ALA A 458 13.63 -1.72 9.48
C ALA A 458 13.44 -1.86 10.99
N PHE A 459 12.24 -2.25 11.43
CA PHE A 459 11.97 -2.51 12.85
C PHE A 459 12.84 -3.64 13.40
N PHE A 460 12.85 -4.81 12.75
CA PHE A 460 13.56 -5.98 13.28
C PHE A 460 15.08 -5.89 13.13
N ARG A 461 15.62 -5.13 12.17
CA ARG A 461 17.05 -4.80 12.12
C ARG A 461 17.47 -3.89 13.27
N ARG A 462 16.65 -2.88 13.58
CA ARG A 462 16.90 -1.99 14.72
C ARG A 462 16.91 -2.76 16.05
N GLN A 463 15.95 -3.66 16.26
CA GLN A 463 15.88 -4.52 17.45
C GLN A 463 17.12 -5.44 17.59
N ALA A 464 17.57 -6.04 16.48
CA ALA A 464 18.78 -6.88 16.49
C ALA A 464 20.02 -6.06 16.89
N TRP A 465 20.18 -4.87 16.31
CA TRP A 465 21.27 -3.95 16.61
C TRP A 465 21.26 -3.46 18.07
N GLU A 466 20.09 -3.10 18.61
CA GLU A 466 19.93 -2.70 20.01
C GLU A 466 20.24 -3.85 20.98
N SER A 467 19.91 -5.10 20.60
CA SER A 467 20.25 -6.30 21.37
C SER A 467 21.75 -6.62 21.32
N GLU A 468 22.39 -6.49 20.16
CA GLU A 468 23.84 -6.65 19.99
C GLU A 468 24.62 -5.58 20.77
N LEU A 469 24.18 -4.32 20.75
CA LEU A 469 24.73 -3.24 21.57
C LEU A 469 24.53 -3.46 23.08
N GLY A 470 23.36 -3.99 23.47
CA GLY A 470 23.09 -4.40 24.85
C GLY A 470 24.03 -5.51 25.32
N GLY A 471 24.36 -6.46 24.44
CA GLY A 471 25.38 -7.49 24.68
C GLY A 471 26.81 -6.94 24.73
N LEU A 472 27.14 -5.97 23.87
CA LEU A 472 28.44 -5.28 23.86
C LEU A 472 28.69 -4.41 25.11
N LEU A 473 27.64 -3.98 25.81
CA LEU A 473 27.72 -3.15 27.01
C LEU A 473 27.63 -3.94 28.34
N GLY A 474 27.58 -5.28 28.29
CA GLY A 474 27.78 -6.10 29.48
C GLY A 474 27.40 -7.57 29.32
N ASN A 475 28.40 -8.43 29.09
CA ASN A 475 28.62 -9.69 29.82
C ASN A 475 30.07 -10.17 29.58
N GLU A 476 30.82 -10.41 30.66
CA GLU A 476 32.14 -11.05 30.65
C GLU A 476 32.02 -12.60 30.48
N PRO A 477 33.12 -13.34 30.17
CA PRO A 477 33.21 -14.19 28.97
C PRO A 477 33.22 -15.70 29.24
N GLU A 478 33.03 -16.52 28.18
CA GLU A 478 34.00 -17.54 27.71
C GLU A 478 33.50 -18.36 26.50
N GLY A 479 34.19 -18.21 25.35
CA GLY A 479 34.94 -19.29 24.67
C GLY A 479 34.26 -20.22 23.64
N LEU A 480 34.50 -19.96 22.34
CA LEU A 480 35.27 -20.77 21.36
C LEU A 480 34.67 -20.83 19.92
N GLU A 481 35.42 -20.26 18.97
CA GLU A 481 35.37 -20.39 17.50
C GLU A 481 35.83 -21.81 17.03
N PRO A 482 35.61 -22.30 15.76
CA PRO A 482 35.99 -21.60 14.50
C PRO A 482 35.26 -21.94 13.16
N GLU A 483 35.45 -21.01 12.20
CA GLU A 483 35.77 -21.13 10.75
C GLU A 483 34.89 -21.83 9.68
N SER A 484 34.42 -20.98 8.76
CA SER A 484 34.69 -20.96 7.28
C SER A 484 33.94 -21.83 6.24
N MET A 485 33.71 -21.17 5.09
CA MET A 485 33.58 -21.67 3.69
C MET A 485 32.19 -21.92 3.04
N SER A 486 31.84 -20.96 2.17
CA SER A 486 31.69 -21.11 0.69
C SER A 486 30.41 -21.71 0.08
N MET A 487 29.66 -20.83 -0.59
CA MET A 487 28.62 -21.10 -1.60
C MET A 487 29.23 -21.57 -2.95
N ASP A 488 28.66 -22.59 -3.60
CA ASP A 488 28.35 -22.55 -5.05
C ASP A 488 27.51 -23.74 -5.57
N SER A 489 26.47 -23.48 -6.37
CA SER A 489 25.81 -24.51 -7.21
C SER A 489 25.09 -23.96 -8.45
N ASN A 490 24.66 -22.70 -8.49
CA ASN A 490 24.05 -22.12 -9.71
C ASN A 490 25.08 -21.59 -10.73
N ARG A 491 26.38 -21.63 -10.42
CA ARG A 491 27.47 -21.23 -11.34
C ARG A 491 27.86 -22.29 -12.37
N ARG A 492 27.50 -23.56 -12.19
CA ARG A 492 27.92 -24.64 -13.10
C ARG A 492 27.13 -24.69 -14.40
N GLU A 493 25.86 -24.29 -14.42
CA GLU A 493 25.08 -24.19 -15.67
C GLU A 493 25.45 -22.94 -16.49
N VAL A 494 25.77 -21.83 -15.82
CA VAL A 494 26.29 -20.61 -16.47
C VAL A 494 27.67 -20.86 -17.10
N GLN A 495 28.51 -21.70 -16.49
CA GLN A 495 29.83 -22.07 -17.02
C GLN A 495 29.76 -22.95 -18.28
N GLN A 496 28.70 -23.75 -18.48
CA GLN A 496 28.54 -24.57 -19.70
C GLN A 496 28.16 -23.74 -20.92
N ILE A 497 27.32 -22.71 -20.74
CA ILE A 497 26.94 -21.77 -21.80
C ILE A 497 28.12 -20.83 -22.14
N GLN A 498 28.88 -20.39 -21.12
CA GLN A 498 30.12 -19.64 -21.31
C GLN A 498 31.23 -20.46 -21.99
N GLY A 499 31.26 -21.77 -21.78
CA GLY A 499 32.18 -22.70 -22.46
C GLY A 499 31.87 -22.85 -23.96
N ALA A 500 30.59 -22.85 -24.35
CA ALA A 500 30.18 -22.89 -25.76
C ALA A 500 30.53 -21.59 -26.51
N LEU A 501 30.35 -20.44 -25.84
CA LEU A 501 30.71 -19.12 -26.39
C LEU A 501 32.24 -18.89 -26.46
N ARG A 502 33.03 -19.51 -25.56
CA ARG A 502 34.51 -19.44 -25.59
C ARG A 502 35.18 -20.28 -26.68
N ASN A 503 34.46 -21.19 -27.32
CA ASN A 503 35.07 -22.12 -28.29
C ASN A 503 34.65 -21.84 -29.74
N SER A 504 33.79 -20.84 -29.99
CA SER A 504 33.51 -20.32 -31.34
C SER A 504 34.52 -19.21 -31.68
N LYS A 505 35.23 -19.40 -32.78
CA LYS A 505 36.18 -18.42 -33.31
C LYS A 505 35.45 -17.14 -33.75
N GLU A 506 34.26 -17.28 -34.34
CA GLU A 506 33.45 -16.15 -34.83
C GLU A 506 32.91 -15.30 -33.68
N ALA A 507 32.50 -15.91 -32.56
CA ALA A 507 32.04 -15.18 -31.37
C ALA A 507 33.21 -14.47 -30.65
N GLN A 508 34.40 -15.07 -30.64
CA GLN A 508 35.58 -14.47 -30.02
C GLN A 508 36.16 -13.29 -30.82
N GLU A 509 36.14 -13.33 -32.16
CA GLU A 509 36.55 -12.19 -32.99
C GLU A 509 35.58 -11.01 -32.89
N ALA A 510 34.27 -11.28 -32.85
CA ALA A 510 33.26 -10.23 -32.67
C ALA A 510 33.34 -9.57 -31.29
N ILE A 511 33.52 -10.36 -30.22
CA ILE A 511 33.61 -9.87 -28.83
C ILE A 511 34.96 -9.18 -28.58
N SER A 512 36.08 -9.70 -29.09
CA SER A 512 37.40 -9.07 -28.92
C SER A 512 37.47 -7.70 -29.58
N THR A 513 36.83 -7.52 -30.74
CA THR A 513 36.84 -6.23 -31.45
C THR A 513 35.92 -5.20 -30.77
N LEU A 514 34.96 -5.64 -29.97
CA LEU A 514 34.06 -4.80 -29.17
C LEU A 514 34.61 -4.45 -27.77
N MET A 515 35.63 -5.18 -27.28
CA MET A 515 36.11 -5.09 -25.90
C MET A 515 37.43 -4.31 -25.72
N ASP A 516 38.08 -3.86 -26.80
CA ASP A 516 39.36 -3.12 -26.72
C ASP A 516 39.21 -1.59 -26.61
N GLY A 517 38.10 -1.10 -26.05
CA GLY A 517 37.89 0.28 -25.61
C GLY A 517 37.44 0.35 -24.14
N PRO A 518 37.65 1.46 -23.41
CA PRO A 518 37.39 1.53 -21.97
C PRO A 518 35.91 1.78 -21.69
N LEU A 519 35.02 0.82 -22.01
CA LEU A 519 33.60 0.81 -21.63
C LEU A 519 33.08 -0.64 -21.76
N HIS A 520 32.83 -1.31 -20.62
CA HIS A 520 32.20 -2.62 -20.58
C HIS A 520 30.71 -2.51 -20.97
N TRP A 521 30.28 -3.17 -22.05
CA TRP A 521 28.86 -3.24 -22.44
C TRP A 521 28.24 -4.57 -22.02
N SER A 522 27.03 -4.51 -21.45
CA SER A 522 26.20 -5.67 -21.12
C SER A 522 25.08 -5.78 -22.16
N LEU A 523 25.05 -6.88 -22.92
CA LEU A 523 24.01 -7.20 -23.92
C LEU A 523 22.63 -7.52 -23.31
N ASN A 524 22.47 -7.47 -21.99
CA ASN A 524 21.20 -7.74 -21.31
C ASN A 524 20.28 -6.51 -21.20
N ASN A 525 20.59 -5.42 -21.91
CA ASN A 525 19.77 -4.20 -21.92
C ASN A 525 18.82 -4.21 -23.14
N PRO A 526 17.48 -4.26 -22.94
CA PRO A 526 16.49 -4.26 -24.01
C PRO A 526 16.60 -3.05 -24.95
N THR A 527 16.92 -1.88 -24.40
CA THR A 527 17.06 -0.61 -25.13
C THR A 527 18.26 -0.62 -26.06
N LEU A 528 19.40 -1.17 -25.61
CA LEU A 528 20.61 -1.31 -26.45
C LEU A 528 20.38 -2.31 -27.60
N SER A 529 19.58 -3.35 -27.34
CA SER A 529 19.14 -4.31 -28.36
C SER A 529 18.24 -3.64 -29.40
N CYS A 530 17.36 -2.71 -29.00
CA CYS A 530 16.54 -1.90 -29.91
C CYS A 530 17.37 -0.96 -30.79
N ILE A 531 18.40 -0.29 -30.24
CA ILE A 531 19.30 0.57 -31.02
C ILE A 531 20.07 -0.24 -32.07
N ILE A 532 20.63 -1.38 -31.67
CA ILE A 532 21.32 -2.31 -32.59
C ILE A 532 20.35 -2.83 -33.66
N PHE A 533 19.11 -3.15 -33.29
CA PHE A 533 18.08 -3.58 -34.24
C PHE A 533 17.70 -2.48 -35.24
N ARG A 534 17.58 -1.23 -34.79
CA ARG A 534 17.25 -0.09 -35.67
C ARG A 534 18.39 0.22 -36.64
N VAL A 535 19.64 0.23 -36.19
CA VAL A 535 20.81 0.42 -37.05
C VAL A 535 20.95 -0.73 -38.07
N ALA A 536 20.73 -1.99 -37.64
CA ALA A 536 20.74 -3.16 -38.52
C ALA A 536 19.57 -3.16 -39.52
N ALA A 537 18.38 -2.69 -39.14
CA ALA A 537 17.23 -2.58 -40.02
C ALA A 537 17.44 -1.51 -41.10
N THR A 538 17.97 -0.34 -40.74
CA THR A 538 18.33 0.73 -41.69
C THR A 538 19.42 0.28 -42.66
N TYR A 539 20.43 -0.46 -42.19
CA TYR A 539 21.47 -1.04 -43.03
C TYR A 539 20.92 -2.06 -44.05
N ARG A 540 19.97 -2.90 -43.61
CA ARG A 540 19.32 -3.90 -44.49
C ARG A 540 18.48 -3.24 -45.58
N MET A 541 17.80 -2.15 -45.26
CA MET A 541 17.04 -1.34 -46.23
C MET A 541 17.95 -0.70 -47.30
N LEU A 542 19.14 -0.23 -46.93
CA LEU A 542 20.11 0.38 -47.87
C LEU A 542 20.75 -0.63 -48.84
N ILE A 543 20.79 -1.91 -48.47
CA ILE A 543 21.33 -2.99 -49.31
C ILE A 543 20.30 -3.52 -50.32
N GLU A 544 19.02 -3.55 -49.95
CA GLU A 544 17.96 -4.13 -50.80
C GLU A 544 17.54 -3.20 -51.97
N ASP A 545 17.88 -1.90 -51.92
CA ASP A 545 17.54 -0.91 -52.96
C ASP A 545 18.57 -0.82 -54.13
N LYS A 546 19.64 -1.62 -54.12
CA LYS A 546 20.65 -1.65 -55.21
C LYS A 546 20.69 -3.00 -55.96
N SER A 547 19.54 -3.50 -56.38
CA SER A 547 19.45 -4.71 -57.23
C SER A 547 19.17 -4.46 -58.72
N THR A 548 19.24 -3.23 -59.22
CA THR A 548 19.20 -2.97 -60.67
C THR A 548 20.13 -1.83 -61.11
N ALA A 549 21.42 -2.13 -61.26
CA ALA A 549 22.27 -1.66 -62.37
C ALA A 549 23.71 -2.19 -62.20
N ASP A 550 24.22 -2.82 -63.26
CA ASP A 550 25.54 -3.46 -63.35
C ASP A 550 26.72 -2.60 -62.90
N SER A 551 27.47 -3.09 -61.90
CA SER A 551 28.94 -3.22 -61.92
C SER A 551 29.42 -3.73 -60.55
N MET A 552 30.54 -4.47 -60.55
CA MET A 552 31.03 -5.30 -59.44
C MET A 552 30.92 -4.66 -58.05
N VAL A 553 30.08 -5.25 -57.20
CA VAL A 553 30.06 -5.02 -55.75
C VAL A 553 31.27 -5.73 -55.13
N PRO A 554 32.18 -5.05 -54.41
CA PRO A 554 33.17 -5.72 -53.59
C PRO A 554 32.44 -6.56 -52.54
N ARG A 555 32.84 -7.83 -52.37
CA ARG A 555 32.28 -8.71 -51.33
C ARG A 555 32.24 -7.97 -49.99
N CYS A 556 31.04 -7.93 -49.43
CA CYS A 556 30.73 -7.54 -48.06
C CYS A 556 31.71 -8.21 -47.09
N ASP A 557 32.59 -7.42 -46.48
CA ASP A 557 33.36 -7.81 -45.31
C ASP A 557 32.85 -6.99 -44.12
N SER A 558 32.56 -7.68 -43.02
CA SER A 558 32.49 -7.18 -41.64
C SER A 558 33.43 -6.00 -41.35
N GLU A 559 34.61 -5.97 -41.96
CA GLU A 559 35.62 -4.93 -41.83
C GLU A 559 35.15 -3.55 -42.34
N TRP A 560 34.32 -3.48 -43.38
CA TRP A 560 33.79 -2.20 -43.90
C TRP A 560 32.70 -1.62 -43.01
N ALA A 561 31.75 -2.45 -42.54
CA ALA A 561 30.72 -2.03 -41.58
C ALA A 561 31.32 -1.58 -40.24
N MET A 562 32.37 -2.28 -39.78
CA MET A 562 33.16 -1.88 -38.62
C MET A 562 33.95 -0.59 -38.86
N ASN A 563 34.43 -0.33 -40.08
CA ASN A 563 35.09 0.93 -40.42
C ASN A 563 34.11 2.11 -40.48
N VAL A 564 32.87 1.92 -40.94
CA VAL A 564 31.84 2.98 -40.90
C VAL A 564 31.40 3.27 -39.46
N ILE A 565 31.20 2.25 -38.61
CA ILE A 565 30.93 2.44 -37.17
C ILE A 565 32.11 3.13 -36.48
N LYS A 566 33.35 2.74 -36.83
CA LYS A 566 34.57 3.40 -36.34
C LYS A 566 34.71 4.83 -36.87
N ASP A 567 34.35 5.10 -38.11
CA ASP A 567 34.48 6.43 -38.71
C ASP A 567 33.38 7.38 -38.19
N VAL A 568 32.16 6.91 -37.96
CA VAL A 568 31.10 7.65 -37.25
C VAL A 568 31.47 7.88 -35.78
N SER A 569 32.16 6.92 -35.15
CA SER A 569 32.73 7.14 -33.80
C SER A 569 33.92 8.11 -33.79
N LYS A 570 34.57 8.37 -34.95
CA LYS A 570 35.75 9.23 -35.10
C LYS A 570 35.47 10.60 -35.72
N THR A 571 34.39 10.80 -36.47
CA THR A 571 34.10 12.05 -37.23
C THR A 571 33.26 13.09 -36.47
N ALA A 572 33.50 13.22 -35.16
CA ALA A 572 33.10 14.35 -34.32
C ALA A 572 31.62 14.44 -33.88
N ALA A 573 31.40 14.01 -32.64
CA ALA A 573 30.68 14.84 -31.66
C ALA A 573 31.23 14.67 -30.21
N PHE A 574 32.49 14.22 -30.05
CA PHE A 574 33.09 13.99 -28.74
C PHE A 574 34.53 14.51 -28.57
N SER A 575 35.05 15.28 -29.54
CA SER A 575 36.34 15.97 -29.39
C SER A 575 36.22 17.48 -29.14
N ALA A 576 35.00 18.00 -28.90
CA ALA A 576 34.79 19.39 -28.53
C ALA A 576 34.65 19.52 -27.01
N CYS A 577 35.66 19.06 -26.25
CA CYS A 577 35.95 19.48 -24.88
C CYS A 577 37.10 18.62 -24.33
N ASP A 578 38.33 19.14 -24.40
CA ASP A 578 39.50 18.58 -23.69
C ASP A 578 39.40 18.68 -22.15
N GLU A 579 38.23 19.02 -21.59
CA GLU A 579 38.03 19.26 -20.15
C GLU A 579 37.16 18.20 -19.42
N LEU A 580 36.77 17.10 -20.06
CA LEU A 580 35.88 16.12 -19.45
C LEU A 580 36.61 14.85 -19.00
N SER A 581 37.04 14.83 -17.74
CA SER A 581 37.80 13.75 -17.10
C SER A 581 37.00 12.52 -16.62
N GLU A 582 35.74 12.33 -17.02
CA GLU A 582 34.97 11.14 -16.61
C GLU A 582 34.08 10.59 -17.73
N THR A 583 34.24 9.29 -17.99
CA THR A 583 33.38 8.42 -18.82
C THR A 583 32.09 8.10 -18.07
N ILE A 584 30.93 8.44 -18.65
CA ILE A 584 29.61 8.06 -18.12
C ILE A 584 29.16 6.78 -18.84
N PRO A 585 28.89 5.67 -18.13
CA PRO A 585 28.38 4.44 -18.75
C PRO A 585 26.98 4.67 -19.34
N LEU A 586 26.76 4.27 -20.59
CA LEU A 586 25.43 4.28 -21.25
C LEU A 586 24.36 3.52 -20.45
N THR A 587 24.75 2.53 -19.65
CA THR A 587 23.84 1.80 -18.75
C THR A 587 23.22 2.65 -17.65
N ASN A 588 23.72 3.86 -17.44
CA ASN A 588 23.25 4.79 -16.41
C ASN A 588 22.44 5.95 -16.99
N LEU A 589 22.15 5.95 -18.30
CA LEU A 589 21.32 6.95 -18.96
C LEU A 589 19.87 6.47 -19.02
N PRO A 590 18.89 7.38 -18.82
CA PRO A 590 17.48 7.12 -19.09
C PRO A 590 17.23 6.59 -20.50
N GLU A 591 16.16 5.82 -20.65
CA GLU A 591 15.78 5.16 -21.90
C GLU A 591 15.53 6.17 -23.02
N ALA A 592 14.85 7.29 -22.74
CA ALA A 592 14.63 8.36 -23.71
C ALA A 592 15.93 9.01 -24.22
N ILE A 593 16.95 9.14 -23.36
CA ILE A 593 18.27 9.64 -23.76
C ILE A 593 18.95 8.63 -24.70
N CYS A 594 18.86 7.34 -24.40
CA CYS A 594 19.43 6.29 -25.24
C CYS A 594 18.73 6.22 -26.60
N ASP A 595 17.40 6.37 -26.62
CA ASP A 595 16.58 6.39 -27.84
C ASP A 595 16.90 7.61 -28.70
N ALA A 596 17.02 8.81 -28.10
CA ALA A 596 17.43 10.01 -28.81
C ALA A 596 18.84 9.89 -29.42
N PHE A 597 19.79 9.28 -28.70
CA PHE A 597 21.11 8.96 -29.27
C PHE A 597 21.02 7.96 -30.43
N GLY A 598 20.15 6.95 -30.34
CA GLY A 598 19.88 6.01 -31.42
C GLY A 598 19.28 6.67 -32.67
N SER A 599 18.32 7.58 -32.48
CA SER A 599 17.71 8.39 -33.54
C SER A 599 18.73 9.32 -34.21
N LEU A 600 19.57 10.00 -33.41
CA LEU A 600 20.66 10.87 -33.88
C LEU A 600 21.71 10.13 -34.71
N ILE A 601 22.14 8.95 -34.26
CA ILE A 601 23.11 8.12 -35.00
C ILE A 601 22.50 7.66 -36.33
N SER A 602 21.24 7.25 -36.32
CA SER A 602 20.52 6.82 -37.53
C SER A 602 20.37 7.96 -38.54
N LEU A 603 20.01 9.17 -38.09
CA LEU A 603 19.90 10.36 -38.93
C LEU A 603 21.26 10.85 -39.45
N THR A 604 22.32 10.76 -38.64
CA THR A 604 23.68 11.14 -39.03
C THR A 604 24.24 10.19 -40.09
N LEU A 605 23.98 8.89 -39.97
CA LEU A 605 24.29 7.87 -40.99
C LEU A 605 23.54 8.13 -42.31
N LEU A 606 22.25 8.50 -42.23
CA LEU A 606 21.45 8.86 -43.41
C LEU A 606 21.94 10.16 -44.08
N ALA A 607 22.39 11.15 -43.30
CA ALA A 607 22.87 12.43 -43.81
C ALA A 607 24.30 12.38 -44.40
N THR A 608 25.15 11.46 -43.93
CA THR A 608 26.55 11.34 -44.37
C THR A 608 26.72 10.68 -45.73
N GLU A 609 25.76 9.86 -46.19
CA GLU A 609 25.85 9.21 -47.52
C GLU A 609 25.18 9.99 -48.66
N ASN A 610 24.26 10.94 -48.42
CA ASN A 610 23.73 11.82 -49.46
C ASN A 610 22.99 13.03 -48.88
N LYS A 611 23.24 14.23 -49.42
CA LYS A 611 22.60 15.49 -49.00
C LYS A 611 21.11 15.64 -49.34
N ARG A 612 20.45 14.62 -49.86
CA ARG A 612 18.98 14.55 -50.03
C ARG A 612 18.55 13.09 -50.07
N LEU A 613 18.06 12.56 -48.96
CA LEU A 613 17.45 11.23 -48.91
C LEU A 613 15.94 11.41 -48.75
N SER A 614 15.19 10.94 -49.74
CA SER A 614 13.74 10.81 -49.69
C SER A 614 13.44 9.31 -49.67
N ILE A 615 12.91 8.76 -48.57
CA ILE A 615 12.50 7.34 -48.50
C ILE A 615 10.98 7.26 -48.41
N LYS A 616 10.33 6.39 -49.19
CA LYS A 616 8.88 6.15 -49.09
C LYS A 616 8.57 5.27 -47.88
N LYS A 617 7.67 5.73 -46.99
CA LYS A 617 7.19 4.95 -45.83
C LYS A 617 6.67 3.55 -46.16
N SER A 618 6.20 3.32 -47.39
CA SER A 618 5.71 2.01 -47.85
C SER A 618 6.79 0.92 -47.96
N GLU A 619 8.07 1.29 -47.92
CA GLU A 619 9.20 0.37 -48.03
C GLU A 619 9.78 -0.02 -46.65
N MET A 620 9.22 0.52 -45.56
CA MET A 620 9.53 0.11 -44.18
C MET A 620 8.56 -0.99 -43.70
N LEU A 621 9.12 -2.13 -43.30
CA LEU A 621 8.35 -3.24 -42.70
C LEU A 621 7.77 -2.83 -41.34
N GLY A 622 6.44 -2.66 -41.28
CA GLY A 622 5.69 -2.38 -40.04
C GLY A 622 4.81 -1.12 -40.05
N VAL A 623 4.81 -0.32 -41.12
CA VAL A 623 4.03 0.93 -41.21
C VAL A 623 2.76 0.74 -42.05
N LEU A 624 1.58 1.10 -41.51
CA LEU A 624 0.26 0.76 -42.06
C LEU A 624 -0.38 1.83 -43.00
N GLU A 625 0.28 2.95 -43.30
CA GLU A 625 -0.29 4.02 -44.13
C GLU A 625 0.51 4.31 -45.41
N LYS A 626 -0.22 4.57 -46.52
CA LYS A 626 0.32 4.85 -47.87
C LYS A 626 0.20 6.34 -48.25
N SER A 627 1.12 7.18 -47.78
CA SER A 627 1.56 8.50 -48.35
C SER A 627 2.32 9.29 -47.27
N GLU A 628 3.29 10.18 -47.47
CA GLU A 628 4.32 10.48 -48.48
C GLU A 628 5.67 10.49 -47.71
N TRP A 629 6.78 10.59 -48.44
CA TRP A 629 8.21 10.56 -48.05
C TRP A 629 8.62 10.96 -46.62
N LEU A 630 9.66 10.30 -46.08
CA LEU A 630 10.41 10.74 -44.89
C LEU A 630 11.04 12.11 -45.17
N ASP A 631 10.49 13.14 -44.53
CA ASP A 631 11.02 14.50 -44.56
C ASP A 631 12.04 14.65 -43.41
N ALA A 632 13.31 14.85 -43.76
CA ALA A 632 14.37 15.08 -42.79
C ALA A 632 14.10 16.30 -41.89
N GLU A 633 13.31 17.26 -42.36
CA GLU A 633 12.84 18.41 -41.57
C GLU A 633 11.76 17.98 -40.56
N GLN A 634 10.94 16.98 -40.87
CA GLN A 634 9.91 16.46 -39.95
C GLN A 634 10.49 15.49 -38.90
N GLU A 635 11.50 14.68 -39.24
CA GLU A 635 12.26 13.85 -38.29
C GLU A 635 13.15 14.72 -37.37
N SER A 636 13.62 15.88 -37.85
CA SER A 636 14.30 16.86 -36.99
C SER A 636 13.40 17.46 -35.91
N HIS A 637 12.07 17.45 -36.10
CA HIS A 637 11.10 17.83 -35.07
C HIS A 637 10.83 16.73 -34.04
N ALA A 638 11.03 15.45 -34.39
CA ALA A 638 10.97 14.37 -33.40
C ALA A 638 12.10 14.51 -32.37
N LEU A 639 13.30 14.90 -32.81
CA LEU A 639 14.43 15.25 -31.93
C LEU A 639 14.13 16.45 -31.01
N TRP A 640 13.26 17.38 -31.41
CA TRP A 640 12.82 18.49 -30.58
C TRP A 640 11.89 18.04 -29.44
N HIS A 641 10.93 17.16 -29.73
CA HIS A 641 10.07 16.55 -28.70
C HIS A 641 10.87 15.66 -27.74
N GLU A 642 11.82 14.88 -28.26
CA GLU A 642 12.73 14.07 -27.44
C GLU A 642 13.63 14.96 -26.55
N TYR A 643 14.07 16.13 -27.02
CA TYR A 643 14.83 17.08 -26.20
C TYR A 643 14.00 17.69 -25.06
N GLU A 644 12.74 18.08 -25.31
CA GLU A 644 11.83 18.55 -24.25
C GLU A 644 11.53 17.44 -23.23
N GLU A 645 11.36 16.20 -23.69
CA GLU A 645 11.14 15.02 -22.86
C GLU A 645 12.37 14.70 -22.02
N ILE A 646 13.59 14.81 -22.58
CA ILE A 646 14.86 14.65 -21.85
C ILE A 646 15.06 15.74 -20.80
N ILE A 647 14.76 17.00 -21.10
CA ILE A 647 14.82 18.08 -20.09
C ILE A 647 13.82 17.80 -18.95
N THR A 648 12.65 17.29 -19.29
CA THR A 648 11.60 16.92 -18.34
C THR A 648 12.00 15.70 -17.49
N GLU A 649 12.59 14.65 -18.09
CA GLU A 649 13.08 13.46 -17.38
C GLU A 649 14.33 13.72 -16.53
N LEU A 650 15.25 14.56 -17.01
CA LEU A 650 16.40 15.01 -16.22
C LEU A 650 15.97 15.94 -15.09
N ASP A 651 14.78 16.53 -15.16
CA ASP A 651 14.12 17.23 -14.06
C ASP A 651 15.02 18.28 -13.38
N ILE A 652 15.79 19.01 -14.20
CA ILE A 652 16.88 19.91 -13.75
C ILE A 652 16.35 20.98 -12.81
N ASP A 653 15.17 21.54 -13.08
CA ASP A 653 14.54 22.55 -12.24
C ASP A 653 14.21 21.99 -10.85
N ASN A 654 13.69 20.76 -10.77
CA ASN A 654 13.41 20.12 -9.49
C ASN A 654 14.69 19.68 -8.77
N GLN A 655 15.71 19.19 -9.50
CA GLN A 655 17.02 18.89 -8.92
C GLN A 655 17.64 20.15 -8.30
N THR A 656 17.58 21.28 -8.99
CA THR A 656 18.05 22.59 -8.51
C THR A 656 17.25 23.06 -7.30
N ASN A 657 15.92 22.97 -7.35
CA ASN A 657 15.04 23.33 -6.23
C ASN A 657 15.31 22.46 -5.00
N LYS A 658 15.47 21.14 -5.17
CA LYS A 658 15.83 20.21 -4.09
C LYS A 658 17.22 20.48 -3.53
N LEU A 659 18.19 20.87 -4.36
CA LEU A 659 19.53 21.24 -3.92
C LEU A 659 19.49 22.51 -3.05
N ASN A 660 18.76 23.55 -3.49
CA ASN A 660 18.54 24.77 -2.71
C ASN A 660 17.83 24.50 -1.38
N GLN A 661 16.83 23.63 -1.37
CA GLN A 661 16.14 23.19 -0.14
C GLN A 661 17.09 22.45 0.81
N LEU A 662 17.89 21.51 0.29
CA LEU A 662 18.88 20.78 1.10
C LEU A 662 19.94 21.73 1.66
N HIS A 663 20.41 22.69 0.87
CA HIS A 663 21.36 23.72 1.32
C HIS A 663 20.80 24.54 2.48
N GLN A 664 19.52 24.94 2.40
CA GLN A 664 18.83 25.65 3.47
C GLN A 664 18.69 24.77 4.73
N LEU A 665 18.28 23.51 4.57
CA LEU A 665 18.12 22.55 5.67
C LEU A 665 19.44 22.16 6.36
N ILE A 666 20.55 22.19 5.62
CA ILE A 666 21.89 22.01 6.16
C ILE A 666 22.28 23.24 6.98
N THR A 667 22.13 24.43 6.39
CA THR A 667 22.46 25.70 7.05
C THR A 667 21.69 25.90 8.36
N ASP A 668 20.39 25.63 8.35
CA ASP A 668 19.54 25.75 9.54
C ASP A 668 19.83 24.67 10.58
N GLY A 669 20.17 23.46 10.12
CA GLY A 669 20.56 22.36 10.99
C GLY A 669 21.89 22.60 11.71
N VAL A 670 22.88 23.16 11.04
CA VAL A 670 24.16 23.56 11.66
C VAL A 670 23.94 24.59 12.76
N LYS A 671 23.10 25.61 12.49
CA LYS A 671 22.72 26.62 13.52
C LYS A 671 22.00 25.97 14.71
N LYS A 672 21.10 25.02 14.44
CA LYS A 672 20.34 24.32 15.48
C LYS A 672 21.24 23.44 16.35
N ILE A 673 22.15 22.67 15.75
CA ILE A 673 23.15 21.87 16.47
C ILE A 673 23.99 22.76 17.37
N HIS A 674 24.52 23.88 16.85
CA HIS A 674 25.33 24.80 17.63
C HIS A 674 24.58 25.39 18.84
N ASN A 675 23.30 25.73 18.67
CA ASN A 675 22.47 26.22 19.78
C ASN A 675 22.19 25.12 20.82
N GLN A 676 22.01 23.88 20.38
CA GLN A 676 21.83 22.73 21.27
C GLN A 676 23.11 22.39 22.05
N GLU A 677 24.28 22.49 21.43
CA GLU A 677 25.58 22.31 22.12
C GLU A 677 25.72 23.32 23.26
N LYS A 678 25.43 24.61 23.01
CA LYS A 678 25.44 25.64 24.05
C LYS A 678 24.46 25.35 25.19
N GLN A 679 23.27 24.88 24.87
CA GLN A 679 22.26 24.55 25.87
C GLN A 679 22.69 23.34 26.71
N LEU A 680 23.28 22.34 26.07
CA LEU A 680 23.77 21.13 26.72
C LEU A 680 24.92 21.42 27.66
N ASP A 681 25.86 22.27 27.24
CA ASP A 681 26.99 22.72 28.07
C ASP A 681 26.51 23.49 29.31
N ALA A 682 25.53 24.39 29.13
CA ALA A 682 24.93 25.12 30.25
C ALA A 682 24.23 24.18 31.26
N LEU A 683 23.52 23.15 30.78
CA LEU A 683 22.85 22.17 31.63
C LEU A 683 23.85 21.25 32.35
N LYS A 684 24.92 20.84 31.68
CA LYS A 684 26.01 20.06 32.29
C LYS A 684 26.71 20.82 33.40
N GLU A 685 26.98 22.10 33.19
CA GLU A 685 27.57 22.95 34.21
C GLU A 685 26.61 23.17 35.39
N ALA A 686 25.31 23.40 35.12
CA ALA A 686 24.30 23.49 36.17
C ALA A 686 24.21 22.21 37.02
N LEU A 687 24.25 21.03 36.39
CA LEU A 687 24.29 19.75 37.10
C LEU A 687 25.57 19.60 37.93
N ARG A 688 26.72 20.05 37.40
CA ARG A 688 28.00 20.02 38.11
C ARG A 688 27.97 20.89 39.37
N CYS A 689 27.46 22.12 39.27
CA CYS A 689 27.29 22.99 40.43
C CYS A 689 26.31 22.40 41.46
N ALA A 690 25.20 21.81 41.00
CA ALA A 690 24.20 21.20 41.86
C ALA A 690 24.73 19.96 42.62
N THR A 691 25.71 19.25 42.04
CA THR A 691 26.28 18.02 42.62
C THR A 691 27.51 18.26 43.49
N GLN A 692 28.23 19.37 43.33
CA GLN A 692 29.41 19.73 44.14
C GLN A 692 29.13 19.94 45.64
N HIS A 693 27.87 20.21 46.02
CA HIS A 693 27.49 20.48 47.41
C HIS A 693 26.78 19.32 48.12
N LEU A 694 26.72 18.12 47.53
CA LEU A 694 26.09 16.94 48.11
C LEU A 694 27.12 16.05 48.85
N PRO A 695 27.14 15.99 50.20
CA PRO A 695 28.07 15.12 50.94
C PRO A 695 27.68 13.62 50.89
N VAL A 696 28.57 12.76 51.39
CA VAL A 696 28.49 11.27 51.42
C VAL A 696 27.24 10.73 52.16
N PRO A 697 26.85 9.45 51.98
CA PRO A 697 25.45 9.04 51.89
C PRO A 697 24.74 9.02 53.25
N THR A 698 23.96 10.05 53.53
CA THR A 698 22.95 10.06 54.60
C THR A 698 21.55 10.33 54.04
N LYS A 699 20.52 9.84 54.73
CA LYS A 699 19.09 9.91 54.32
C LYS A 699 18.54 11.34 54.17
N SER A 700 19.30 12.38 54.53
CA SER A 700 18.83 13.76 54.63
C SER A 700 18.76 14.55 53.31
N PHE A 701 19.26 14.00 52.19
CA PHE A 701 19.33 14.71 50.89
C PHE A 701 18.65 13.95 49.74
N LEU A 702 17.60 13.19 50.03
CA LEU A 702 16.93 12.32 49.06
C LEU A 702 16.26 13.13 47.92
N PHE A 703 15.77 14.33 48.22
CA PHE A 703 15.07 15.18 47.25
C PHE A 703 16.04 15.80 46.23
N GLU A 704 17.12 16.41 46.71
CA GLU A 704 18.16 17.04 45.90
C GLU A 704 18.87 16.01 45.01
N ARG A 705 19.07 14.78 45.52
CA ARG A 705 19.62 13.67 44.72
C ARG A 705 18.67 13.22 43.62
N LYS A 706 17.36 13.12 43.90
CA LYS A 706 16.36 12.81 42.87
C LYS A 706 16.30 13.92 41.81
N GLN A 707 16.47 15.18 42.21
CA GLN A 707 16.52 16.31 41.28
C GLN A 707 17.79 16.29 40.40
N ALA A 708 18.95 15.96 40.97
CA ALA A 708 20.18 15.74 40.21
C ALA A 708 20.09 14.54 39.26
N GLN A 709 19.48 13.43 39.70
CA GLN A 709 19.21 12.26 38.84
C GLN A 709 18.25 12.59 37.70
N PHE A 710 17.22 13.40 37.95
CA PHE A 710 16.31 13.88 36.93
C PHE A 710 17.02 14.78 35.91
N MET A 711 17.84 15.74 36.36
CA MET A 711 18.65 16.59 35.48
C MET A 711 19.65 15.78 34.66
N ALA A 712 20.30 14.78 35.24
CA ALA A 712 21.20 13.87 34.52
C ALA A 712 20.46 13.07 33.43
N SER A 713 19.24 12.62 33.73
CA SER A 713 18.39 11.92 32.76
C SER A 713 17.95 12.85 31.61
N GLN A 714 17.63 14.10 31.90
CA GLN A 714 17.29 15.12 30.89
C GLN A 714 18.49 15.45 29.99
N ILE A 715 19.69 15.58 30.57
CA ILE A 715 20.94 15.79 29.81
C ILE A 715 21.20 14.62 28.87
N LYS A 716 21.03 13.37 29.34
CA LYS A 716 21.23 12.17 28.51
C LYS A 716 20.28 12.14 27.31
N VAL A 717 18.99 12.46 27.52
CA VAL A 717 18.01 12.55 26.42
C VAL A 717 18.38 13.65 25.42
N LEU A 718 18.92 14.78 25.89
CA LEU A 718 19.39 15.85 25.01
C LEU A 718 20.66 15.47 24.23
N GLU A 719 21.58 14.71 24.83
CA GLU A 719 22.77 14.15 24.15
C GLU A 719 22.39 13.17 23.03
N GLU A 720 21.43 12.29 23.28
CA GLU A 720 20.90 11.36 22.28
C GLU A 720 20.23 12.13 21.13
N ARG A 721 19.37 13.10 21.43
CA ARG A 721 18.75 13.98 20.42
C ARG A 721 19.78 14.76 19.61
N HIS A 722 20.84 15.24 20.26
CA HIS A 722 21.92 15.97 19.60
C HIS A 722 22.73 15.07 18.66
N THR A 723 22.99 13.83 19.07
CA THR A 723 23.68 12.82 18.25
C THR A 723 22.87 12.46 17.00
N VAL A 724 21.56 12.27 17.16
CA VAL A 724 20.64 12.04 16.03
C VAL A 724 20.62 13.23 15.08
N GLN A 725 20.61 14.47 15.58
CA GLN A 725 20.66 15.66 14.73
C GLN A 725 21.97 15.79 13.94
N LYS A 726 23.12 15.45 14.55
CA LYS A 726 24.40 15.37 13.83
C LYS A 726 24.36 14.34 12.71
N HIS A 727 23.89 13.13 13.00
CA HIS A 727 23.77 12.08 11.99
C HIS A 727 22.82 12.47 10.84
N LEU A 728 21.68 13.10 11.16
CA LEU A 728 20.77 13.64 10.15
C LEU A 728 21.43 14.72 9.28
N GLN A 729 22.34 15.51 9.82
CA GLN A 729 23.11 16.47 9.04
C GLN A 729 24.14 15.80 8.13
N ASP A 730 24.79 14.74 8.60
CA ASP A 730 25.71 13.95 7.77
C ASP A 730 24.96 13.31 6.58
N ILE A 731 23.76 12.75 6.82
CA ILE A 731 22.90 12.21 5.76
C ILE A 731 22.45 13.32 4.79
N ARG A 732 22.05 14.50 5.30
CA ARG A 732 21.65 15.62 4.43
C ARG A 732 22.80 16.11 3.57
N LYS A 733 24.01 16.17 4.13
CA LYS A 733 25.23 16.53 3.41
C LYS A 733 25.58 15.50 2.34
N GLU A 734 25.55 14.21 2.68
CA GLU A 734 25.77 13.14 1.71
C GLU A 734 24.72 13.17 0.58
N LYS A 735 23.45 13.42 0.92
CA LYS A 735 22.37 13.56 -0.07
C LYS A 735 22.55 14.81 -0.93
N HIS A 736 22.98 15.92 -0.35
CA HIS A 736 23.33 17.14 -1.08
C HIS A 736 24.48 16.88 -2.05
N ASP A 737 25.59 16.28 -1.59
CA ASP A 737 26.77 16.00 -2.42
C ASP A 737 26.43 15.06 -3.59
N ARG A 738 25.61 14.03 -3.32
CA ARG A 738 25.10 13.11 -4.37
C ARG A 738 24.19 13.82 -5.37
N LEU A 739 23.30 14.70 -4.90
CA LEU A 739 22.38 15.45 -5.76
C LEU A 739 23.12 16.51 -6.58
N GLU A 740 24.10 17.18 -6.01
CA GLU A 740 24.97 18.14 -6.71
C GLU A 740 25.76 17.45 -7.81
N LEU A 741 26.31 16.27 -7.53
CA LEU A 741 27.00 15.45 -8.54
C LEU A 741 26.04 15.03 -9.66
N ARG A 742 24.80 14.68 -9.33
CA ARG A 742 23.76 14.33 -10.31
C ARG A 742 23.33 15.54 -11.14
N LEU A 743 23.19 16.72 -10.54
CA LEU A 743 22.84 17.95 -11.24
C LEU A 743 23.93 18.33 -12.23
N LYS A 744 25.21 18.33 -11.81
CA LYS A 744 26.35 18.57 -12.70
C LYS A 744 26.41 17.59 -13.87
N LYS A 745 26.07 16.32 -13.63
CA LYS A 745 25.97 15.30 -14.70
C LYS A 745 24.80 15.59 -15.64
N SER A 746 23.65 15.97 -15.13
CA SER A 746 22.46 16.35 -15.92
C SER A 746 22.76 17.57 -16.80
N GLU A 747 23.34 18.64 -16.23
CA GLU A 747 23.75 19.84 -16.97
C GLU A 747 24.79 19.55 -18.07
N LYS A 748 25.74 18.65 -17.79
CA LYS A 748 26.74 18.20 -18.77
C LYS A 748 26.08 17.44 -19.93
N LEU A 749 25.10 16.59 -19.65
CA LEU A 749 24.35 15.86 -20.68
C LEU A 749 23.52 16.81 -21.55
N THR A 750 22.84 17.80 -20.95
CA THR A 750 22.09 18.82 -21.69
C THR A 750 23.01 19.61 -22.62
N LYS A 751 24.19 20.05 -22.15
CA LYS A 751 25.18 20.76 -22.99
C LYS A 751 25.67 19.93 -24.16
N MET A 752 25.92 18.64 -23.92
CA MET A 752 26.36 17.72 -24.96
C MET A 752 25.30 17.54 -26.05
N GLN A 753 24.03 17.39 -25.64
CA GLN A 753 22.91 17.31 -26.56
C GLN A 753 22.73 18.60 -27.37
N GLN A 754 22.85 19.77 -26.73
CA GLN A 754 22.81 21.06 -27.42
C GLN A 754 23.92 21.20 -28.47
N ALA A 755 25.14 20.78 -28.15
CA ALA A 755 26.27 20.79 -29.10
C ALA A 755 26.03 19.87 -30.31
N LEU A 756 25.42 18.70 -30.10
CA LEU A 756 25.00 17.79 -31.17
C LEU A 756 23.94 18.43 -32.07
N CYS A 757 22.91 19.04 -31.48
CA CYS A 757 21.86 19.75 -32.22
C CYS A 757 22.39 20.93 -33.04
N LEU A 758 23.40 21.64 -32.53
CA LEU A 758 24.13 22.69 -33.26
C LEU A 758 24.87 22.12 -34.47
N CYS A 759 25.62 21.04 -34.30
CA CYS A 759 26.39 20.40 -35.38
C CYS A 759 25.49 19.89 -36.51
N GLN A 760 24.28 19.45 -36.18
CA GLN A 760 23.30 18.98 -37.15
C GLN A 760 22.48 20.10 -37.81
N GLY A 761 22.71 21.35 -37.41
CA GLY A 761 22.06 22.52 -38.00
C GLY A 761 20.59 22.69 -37.63
N VAL A 762 20.07 21.91 -36.68
CA VAL A 762 18.71 22.00 -36.12
C VAL A 762 18.59 23.04 -35.01
N MET A 763 19.72 23.44 -34.41
CA MET A 763 19.85 24.55 -33.47
C MET A 763 20.71 25.66 -34.09
N ASP A 764 20.39 26.92 -33.79
CA ASP A 764 21.19 28.08 -34.16
C ASP A 764 22.28 28.38 -33.11
N ASP A 765 23.25 29.21 -33.47
CA ASP A 765 24.40 29.57 -32.61
C ASP A 765 23.99 30.25 -31.29
N ASN A 766 22.72 30.68 -31.16
CA ASN A 766 22.16 31.27 -29.95
C ASN A 766 21.48 30.22 -29.04
N GLY A 767 21.55 28.93 -29.40
CA GLY A 767 20.92 27.84 -28.66
C GLY A 767 19.42 27.68 -28.92
N ASN A 768 18.86 28.36 -29.93
CA ASN A 768 17.46 28.23 -30.29
C ASN A 768 17.30 27.19 -31.39
N PHE A 769 16.32 26.30 -31.23
CA PHE A 769 15.93 25.41 -32.33
C PHE A 769 15.35 26.22 -33.49
N LYS A 770 15.80 25.91 -34.72
CA LYS A 770 15.31 26.58 -35.93
C LYS A 770 13.87 26.13 -36.18
N GLN A 771 12.94 27.07 -36.34
CA GLN A 771 11.54 26.75 -36.64
C GLN A 771 11.38 26.16 -38.04
N PRO A 772 10.38 25.27 -38.25
CA PRO A 772 10.09 24.69 -39.56
C PRO A 772 9.82 25.80 -40.56
N ARG A 773 10.39 25.70 -41.77
CA ARG A 773 9.95 26.57 -42.85
C ARG A 773 8.53 26.16 -43.25
N LYS A 774 7.54 26.99 -42.92
CA LYS A 774 6.18 26.86 -43.47
C LYS A 774 6.24 27.05 -45.00
N GLY A 775 6.22 25.94 -45.72
CA GLY A 775 6.00 25.87 -47.16
C GLY A 775 7.20 26.34 -47.99
N SER A 776 7.92 25.41 -48.58
CA SER A 776 8.67 25.69 -49.80
C SER A 776 8.01 24.98 -50.97
N ASP A 777 7.33 25.78 -51.80
CA ASP A 777 7.15 25.46 -53.22
C ASP A 777 8.52 25.06 -53.77
N CYS A 778 8.64 23.80 -54.19
CA CYS A 778 9.83 23.30 -54.85
C CYS A 778 9.89 23.93 -56.24
N SER A 779 10.52 25.10 -56.36
CA SER A 779 10.95 25.58 -57.67
C SER A 779 12.11 24.70 -58.12
N THR A 780 11.84 23.95 -59.18
CA THR A 780 12.85 23.30 -60.01
C THR A 780 13.84 24.36 -60.48
N ASN A 781 15.04 24.42 -59.89
CA ASN A 781 16.32 24.60 -60.58
C ASN A 781 17.51 24.68 -59.61
N SER A 782 18.60 24.03 -60.07
CA SER A 782 20.03 24.15 -59.74
C SER A 782 20.59 23.49 -58.47
N GLU A 783 21.41 22.46 -58.78
CA GLU A 783 22.65 21.95 -58.16
C GLU A 783 22.66 21.40 -56.73
#